data_AF-A0A6F9DKV4-F1
#
_entry.id   AF-A0A6F9DKV4-F1
#
_cell.length_a   1.000
_cell.length_b   1.000
_cell.length_c   1.000
_cell.angle_alpha   90.00
_cell.angle_beta   90.00
_cell.angle_gamma   90.00
#
_symmetry.space_group_name_H-M   'P 1'
#
loop_
_entity.id
_entity.type
_entity.pdbx_description
1 polymer ?
#
loop_
_entity_poly.entity_id
_entity_poly.type
_entity_poly.pdbx_seq_one_letter_code
_entity_poly.pdbx_strand_id
1 'polypeptide(L)'
;MHFIAEIFCLALCVCCSITVPVGSSGLHFDPSMSYRYSYEAQVILNEADIANEDKAHRMHADVGLKVVAVFELKVRWSNPNQQSDQIIEMEFQEAEIFNVSDRLKEDNSFHSVRRSKSLRSIIKPIIFRWKDGKVEELYVSGGETATSLNVKRGMLGLMQVQTKTGKRQEEDPSGLCNVAFEVDGNEVKKVKDFASCENDEEEFTSLSQVLGVTTSSTSRALYTLSEDLTHIMFAVAMESNSIRVNVKQDVSLFVLGRQKLGLLDTEEQGTKLAKSSDDALKSFAAERRKYGEKYLRSSLRSIRDIKDCAQGCLNINEVLNLYHEELTKDNMANSSSVQAYVTAVRAARQADKHQLTKVMKDKANEDIRLTLIDVLAAAQTSASHSVLMKQLDFTKTEKTGDIERGLSGIAFSSHPSEEVVQDLKKVFKGKIGSPKIKETVGLALGAVLNKFCRAHPDNCKSKTAKEVKQIIRQGLKDAESEDEQTLYIQFVRNSGLPDFIPSLLNYAETSEHPLVHHLAITSLGVYDRKHLGEKVRAVMSRIFHQNLNKYESTVRSAAANLLLMSKPTEREVQNIFLSLPELKSRELANFIFARVLDLIKTNHPSKEVLLKVLNDRSYGNYWILAQAGMASAYTGHIYKTNDSFATYGLFMEYSNAGMMRRTAVDFSLHSPEDSIALTQLGIVAQGLEGLTGSVADEGEEKLDSMVGMASAMMGVKLRPLTFFRGYSNMMSLIWSGSSGDPTGVEAMLLLTDHFQHILLASGLRVKAEVLGAISTKITAEIAFSLWNRNVEIVTTNGGALTVQCRLTLESPIVRAIVRNSFDAQTGLQFSVFTDFSSLPPKSCMRLSYPSFEFETSLRKFERVKGSKKRLLTLRRRRSQARGITLPLHQGNSQMCTKIVTS
;
A
#
# COMPACT_ATOMS: atom_id res chain seq x y z
N MET A 1 43.30 -35.99 -1.85
CA MET A 1 42.25 -37.03 -1.91
C MET A 1 40.83 -36.47 -1.85
N HIS A 2 40.56 -35.28 -1.29
CA HIS A 2 39.22 -34.66 -1.35
C HIS A 2 38.79 -34.14 -2.73
N PHE A 3 39.73 -33.75 -3.59
CA PHE A 3 39.42 -33.24 -4.94
C PHE A 3 38.96 -34.30 -5.95
N ILE A 4 39.27 -35.58 -5.71
CA ILE A 4 38.88 -36.68 -6.62
C ILE A 4 37.45 -37.18 -6.29
N ALA A 5 36.99 -36.99 -5.04
CA ALA A 5 35.63 -37.32 -4.63
C ALA A 5 34.59 -36.34 -5.20
N GLU A 6 34.93 -35.05 -5.33
CA GLU A 6 34.01 -34.04 -5.90
C GLU A 6 33.87 -34.17 -7.43
N ILE A 7 34.93 -34.58 -8.14
CA ILE A 7 34.87 -34.78 -9.60
C ILE A 7 34.09 -36.05 -9.96
N PHE A 8 34.14 -37.09 -9.13
CA PHE A 8 33.33 -38.31 -9.34
C PHE A 8 31.83 -38.08 -9.05
N CYS A 9 31.49 -37.20 -8.11
CA CYS A 9 30.10 -36.80 -7.85
C CYS A 9 29.53 -35.88 -8.95
N LEU A 10 30.34 -35.00 -9.54
CA LEU A 10 29.91 -34.17 -10.68
C LEU A 10 29.74 -34.97 -11.98
N ALA A 11 30.56 -36.00 -12.23
CA ALA A 11 30.45 -36.83 -13.43
C ALA A 11 29.21 -37.77 -13.42
N LEU A 12 28.77 -38.23 -12.24
CA LEU A 12 27.55 -39.04 -12.09
C LEU A 12 26.25 -38.22 -12.14
N CYS A 13 26.30 -36.91 -11.86
CA CYS A 13 25.15 -36.01 -11.98
C CYS A 13 24.86 -35.53 -13.42
N VAL A 14 25.82 -35.65 -14.35
CA VAL A 14 25.68 -35.12 -15.73
C VAL A 14 25.07 -36.14 -16.71
N CYS A 15 24.95 -37.43 -16.34
CA CYS A 15 24.39 -38.47 -17.22
C CYS A 15 22.93 -38.87 -16.97
N CYS A 16 22.19 -38.22 -16.06
CA CYS A 16 20.78 -38.53 -15.78
C CYS A 16 19.78 -37.39 -16.03
N SER A 17 20.14 -36.42 -16.88
CA SER A 17 19.21 -35.40 -17.39
C SER A 17 18.58 -35.82 -18.72
N ILE A 18 18.15 -37.08 -18.83
CA ILE A 18 17.14 -37.43 -19.83
C ILE A 18 15.81 -37.11 -19.16
N THR A 19 15.22 -35.97 -19.53
CA THR A 19 13.80 -35.71 -19.26
C THR A 19 12.99 -36.74 -20.05
N VAL A 20 12.82 -37.92 -19.46
CA VAL A 20 11.84 -38.89 -19.94
C VAL A 20 10.48 -38.24 -19.69
N PRO A 21 9.61 -38.09 -20.71
CA PRO A 21 8.23 -37.73 -20.47
C PRO A 21 7.59 -38.91 -19.72
N VAL A 22 7.54 -38.80 -18.40
CA VAL A 22 6.89 -39.82 -17.56
C VAL A 22 5.40 -39.74 -17.87
N GLY A 23 4.90 -40.71 -18.63
CA GLY A 23 3.50 -40.82 -18.99
C GLY A 23 2.62 -40.71 -17.74
N SER A 24 1.78 -39.66 -17.70
CA SER A 24 0.80 -39.44 -16.65
C SER A 24 -0.23 -40.56 -16.69
N SER A 25 -0.23 -41.44 -15.70
CA SER A 25 -1.35 -42.35 -15.47
C SER A 25 -2.37 -41.61 -14.61
N GLY A 26 -3.57 -41.40 -15.14
CA GLY A 26 -4.72 -40.91 -14.40
C GLY A 26 -5.59 -42.06 -13.87
N LEU A 27 -6.58 -41.71 -13.07
CA LEU A 27 -7.66 -42.62 -12.67
C LEU A 27 -8.48 -43.07 -13.90
N HIS A 28 -9.05 -44.28 -13.83
CA HIS A 28 -9.93 -44.85 -14.85
C HIS A 28 -11.22 -45.35 -14.18
N PHE A 29 -12.34 -44.67 -14.45
CA PHE A 29 -13.64 -45.09 -13.92
C PHE A 29 -14.20 -46.24 -14.77
N ASP A 30 -14.74 -47.28 -14.14
CA ASP A 30 -15.32 -48.42 -14.84
C ASP A 30 -16.57 -47.96 -15.63
N PRO A 31 -16.62 -48.17 -16.96
CA PRO A 31 -17.78 -47.81 -17.77
C PRO A 31 -19.08 -48.55 -17.44
N SER A 32 -19.00 -49.69 -16.75
CA SER A 32 -20.14 -50.50 -16.33
C SER A 32 -20.73 -50.07 -14.98
N MET A 33 -20.07 -49.17 -14.26
CA MET A 33 -20.45 -48.73 -12.93
C MET A 33 -20.80 -47.24 -12.91
N SER A 34 -21.76 -46.86 -12.08
CA SER A 34 -21.95 -45.49 -11.64
C SER A 34 -21.40 -45.31 -10.23
N TYR A 35 -20.81 -44.14 -9.98
CA TYR A 35 -20.15 -43.83 -8.70
C TYR A 35 -20.87 -42.68 -8.02
N ARG A 36 -21.36 -42.91 -6.81
CA ARG A 36 -22.07 -41.88 -6.06
C ARG A 36 -21.16 -41.28 -5.00
N TYR A 37 -21.04 -39.97 -5.01
CA TYR A 37 -20.18 -39.22 -4.12
C TYR A 37 -20.95 -38.25 -3.24
N SER A 38 -20.49 -38.13 -2.00
CA SER A 38 -20.79 -37.01 -1.12
C SER A 38 -19.68 -35.97 -1.21
N TYR A 39 -20.06 -34.70 -1.33
CA TYR A 39 -19.13 -33.58 -1.37
C TYR A 39 -19.52 -32.52 -0.37
N GLU A 40 -18.52 -32.02 0.36
CA GLU A 40 -18.65 -30.92 1.30
C GLU A 40 -17.59 -29.86 0.97
N ALA A 41 -18.01 -28.62 0.72
CA ALA A 41 -17.13 -27.46 0.63
C ALA A 41 -17.49 -26.44 1.71
N GLN A 42 -16.51 -26.01 2.48
CA GLN A 42 -16.66 -25.05 3.56
C GLN A 42 -15.67 -23.90 3.35
N VAL A 43 -16.15 -22.67 3.46
CA VAL A 43 -15.33 -21.46 3.47
C VAL A 43 -15.60 -20.71 4.75
N ILE A 44 -14.55 -20.46 5.54
CA ILE A 44 -14.59 -19.77 6.81
C ILE A 44 -13.82 -18.47 6.69
N LEU A 45 -14.41 -17.37 7.15
CA LEU A 45 -13.75 -16.07 7.25
C LEU A 45 -13.57 -15.73 8.73
N ASN A 46 -12.36 -15.38 9.14
CA ASN A 46 -12.05 -15.06 10.54
C ASN A 46 -10.87 -14.09 10.69
N GLU A 47 -10.51 -13.78 11.93
CA GLU A 47 -9.24 -13.12 12.29
C GLU A 47 -8.07 -14.12 12.32
N ALA A 48 -6.84 -13.65 12.10
CA ALA A 48 -5.68 -14.54 11.91
C ALA A 48 -4.93 -14.91 13.21
N ASP A 49 -5.15 -14.22 14.33
CA ASP A 49 -4.43 -14.50 15.58
C ASP A 49 -4.99 -15.72 16.31
N ILE A 50 -4.16 -16.76 16.38
CA ILE A 50 -4.47 -18.10 16.89
C ILE A 50 -3.80 -18.39 18.25
N ALA A 51 -3.00 -17.48 18.80
CA ALA A 51 -2.14 -17.86 19.92
C ALA A 51 -2.83 -17.97 21.31
N ASN A 52 -3.70 -17.04 21.75
CA ASN A 52 -3.86 -16.88 23.21
C ASN A 52 -5.26 -16.62 23.82
N GLU A 53 -6.41 -16.73 23.12
CA GLU A 53 -7.72 -16.49 23.79
C GLU A 53 -8.74 -17.60 23.59
N ASP A 54 -9.25 -18.11 24.72
CA ASP A 54 -10.25 -19.16 24.95
C ASP A 54 -11.03 -19.69 23.73
N LYS A 55 -10.87 -21.00 23.46
CA LYS A 55 -11.66 -21.76 22.48
C LYS A 55 -13.18 -21.71 22.75
N ALA A 56 -13.60 -21.40 23.98
CA ALA A 56 -15.00 -21.40 24.40
C ALA A 56 -15.85 -20.28 23.76
N HIS A 57 -15.28 -19.09 23.52
CA HIS A 57 -15.99 -17.99 22.85
C HIS A 57 -15.98 -18.09 21.30
N ARG A 58 -15.25 -19.06 20.74
CA ARG A 58 -15.06 -19.23 19.29
C ARG A 58 -16.20 -20.01 18.61
N MET A 59 -16.86 -20.93 19.32
CA MET A 59 -17.74 -21.94 18.70
C MET A 59 -19.02 -21.41 18.05
N HIS A 60 -19.38 -20.12 18.18
CA HIS A 60 -20.66 -19.60 17.70
C HIS A 60 -20.59 -18.42 16.73
N ALA A 61 -19.40 -17.90 16.39
CA ALA A 61 -19.27 -16.62 15.69
C ALA A 61 -18.53 -16.66 14.34
N ASP A 62 -18.10 -17.82 13.83
CA ASP A 62 -17.46 -17.84 12.51
C ASP A 62 -18.50 -17.64 11.42
N VAL A 63 -18.14 -16.88 10.39
CA VAL A 63 -19.01 -16.57 9.26
C VAL A 63 -18.46 -17.17 7.99
N GLY A 64 -19.36 -17.59 7.11
CA GLY A 64 -18.96 -18.23 5.87
C GLY A 64 -20.09 -19.02 5.23
N LEU A 65 -19.71 -19.97 4.39
CA LEU A 65 -20.64 -20.81 3.65
C LEU A 65 -20.16 -22.27 3.68
N LYS A 66 -21.08 -23.18 4.02
CA LYS A 66 -20.90 -24.61 3.80
C LYS A 66 -21.88 -25.08 2.73
N VAL A 67 -21.38 -25.78 1.71
CA VAL A 67 -22.16 -26.40 0.64
C VAL A 67 -21.98 -27.91 0.77
N VAL A 68 -23.09 -28.64 0.78
CA VAL A 68 -23.09 -30.10 0.75
C VAL A 68 -23.87 -30.54 -0.49
N ALA A 69 -23.30 -31.45 -1.26
CA ALA A 69 -23.92 -31.98 -2.45
C ALA A 69 -23.71 -33.50 -2.54
N VAL A 70 -24.68 -34.17 -3.15
CA VAL A 70 -24.57 -35.58 -3.54
C VAL A 70 -24.73 -35.65 -5.05
N PHE A 71 -23.78 -36.29 -5.70
CA PHE A 71 -23.77 -36.44 -7.16
C PHE A 71 -23.34 -37.83 -7.58
N GLU A 72 -23.71 -38.20 -8.79
CA GLU A 72 -23.42 -39.47 -9.42
C GLU A 72 -22.58 -39.23 -10.68
N LEU A 73 -21.55 -40.05 -10.87
CA LEU A 73 -20.71 -40.03 -12.06
C LEU A 73 -21.04 -41.22 -12.95
N LYS A 74 -21.25 -40.94 -14.24
CA LYS A 74 -21.62 -41.90 -15.27
C LYS A 74 -20.69 -41.76 -16.45
N VAL A 75 -19.99 -42.82 -16.83
CA VAL A 75 -19.15 -42.80 -18.03
C VAL A 75 -20.05 -42.92 -19.26
N ARG A 76 -20.02 -41.92 -20.14
CA ARG A 76 -20.80 -41.90 -21.38
C ARG A 76 -20.00 -42.40 -22.59
N TRP A 77 -18.68 -42.29 -22.52
CA TRP A 77 -17.76 -42.79 -23.53
C TRP A 77 -16.37 -43.00 -22.93
N SER A 78 -15.65 -44.02 -23.41
CA SER A 78 -14.25 -44.25 -23.10
C SER A 78 -13.51 -44.60 -24.39
N ASN A 79 -12.31 -44.07 -24.56
CA ASN A 79 -11.51 -44.29 -25.75
C ASN A 79 -10.96 -45.73 -25.78
N PRO A 80 -11.26 -46.53 -26.82
CA PRO A 80 -10.78 -47.91 -26.92
C PRO A 80 -9.25 -48.04 -26.96
N ASN A 81 -8.55 -46.99 -27.43
CA ASN A 81 -7.09 -46.99 -27.59
C ASN A 81 -6.35 -46.41 -26.39
N GLN A 82 -7.03 -45.62 -25.55
CA GLN A 82 -6.46 -44.96 -24.37
C GLN A 82 -7.51 -44.92 -23.26
N GLN A 83 -7.53 -45.93 -22.39
CA GLN A 83 -8.55 -46.07 -21.34
C GLN A 83 -8.65 -44.85 -20.40
N SER A 84 -7.57 -44.09 -20.24
CA SER A 84 -7.53 -42.87 -19.43
C SER A 84 -8.20 -41.64 -20.07
N ASP A 85 -8.75 -41.75 -21.28
CA ASP A 85 -9.55 -40.73 -21.98
C ASP A 85 -11.03 -41.11 -21.97
N GLN A 86 -11.82 -40.40 -21.15
CA GLN A 86 -13.22 -40.69 -20.87
C GLN A 86 -14.07 -39.43 -20.94
N ILE A 87 -15.34 -39.58 -21.33
CA ILE A 87 -16.36 -38.54 -21.16
C ILE A 87 -17.27 -38.97 -20.03
N ILE A 88 -17.37 -38.12 -19.02
CA ILE A 88 -18.09 -38.42 -17.78
C ILE A 88 -19.20 -37.38 -17.63
N GLU A 89 -20.41 -37.89 -17.41
CA GLU A 89 -21.55 -37.09 -16.96
C GLU A 89 -21.58 -37.08 -15.43
N MET A 90 -21.76 -35.90 -14.86
CA MET A 90 -21.93 -35.69 -13.43
C MET A 90 -23.34 -35.15 -13.18
N GLU A 91 -24.16 -35.98 -12.54
CA GLU A 91 -25.57 -35.72 -12.26
C GLU A 91 -25.77 -35.48 -10.77
N PHE A 92 -26.40 -34.36 -10.41
CA PHE A 92 -26.59 -33.98 -9.01
C PHE A 92 -27.94 -34.46 -8.50
N GLN A 93 -27.94 -35.16 -7.37
CA GLN A 93 -29.16 -35.64 -6.71
C GLN A 93 -29.68 -34.58 -5.73
N GLU A 94 -28.79 -34.08 -4.86
CA GLU A 94 -29.13 -33.13 -3.80
C GLU A 94 -28.02 -32.09 -3.64
N ALA A 95 -28.41 -30.86 -3.30
CA ALA A 95 -27.48 -29.78 -2.94
C ALA A 95 -28.12 -28.87 -1.90
N GLU A 96 -27.47 -28.72 -0.74
CA GLU A 96 -27.93 -27.91 0.38
C GLU A 96 -26.82 -26.98 0.87
N ILE A 97 -27.22 -25.86 1.48
CA ILE A 97 -26.30 -24.90 2.12
C ILE A 97 -26.52 -24.82 3.60
N PHE A 98 -25.42 -24.68 4.33
CA PHE A 98 -25.39 -24.62 5.78
C PHE A 98 -24.52 -23.45 6.25
N ASN A 99 -24.82 -23.03 7.47
CA ASN A 99 -23.90 -22.28 8.31
C ASN A 99 -22.65 -23.09 8.62
N VAL A 100 -21.54 -22.39 8.84
CA VAL A 100 -20.23 -22.99 9.11
C VAL A 100 -20.07 -23.42 10.57
N SER A 101 -20.60 -22.63 11.51
CA SER A 101 -20.58 -22.91 12.95
C SER A 101 -21.96 -23.33 13.43
N ASP A 102 -22.04 -24.27 14.36
CA ASP A 102 -23.31 -24.65 14.98
C ASP A 102 -23.91 -23.50 15.80
N ARG A 103 -25.17 -23.20 15.52
CA ARG A 103 -25.92 -22.08 16.13
C ARG A 103 -27.32 -22.53 16.50
N LEU A 104 -27.87 -21.91 17.54
CA LEU A 104 -29.27 -22.05 17.89
C LEU A 104 -30.15 -21.67 16.69
N LYS A 105 -31.32 -22.32 16.57
CA LYS A 105 -32.27 -22.08 15.45
C LYS A 105 -32.69 -20.60 15.35
N GLU A 106 -32.64 -19.88 16.46
CA GLU A 106 -33.01 -18.47 16.57
C GLU A 106 -32.02 -17.55 15.85
N ASP A 107 -30.72 -17.86 15.88
CA ASP A 107 -29.63 -17.05 15.30
C ASP A 107 -29.14 -17.55 13.94
N ASN A 108 -29.66 -18.70 13.49
CA ASN A 108 -29.24 -19.32 12.24
C ASN A 108 -29.93 -18.70 11.02
N SER A 109 -29.17 -17.91 10.25
CA SER A 109 -29.61 -17.24 9.02
C SER A 109 -30.01 -18.23 7.90
N PHE A 110 -29.50 -19.47 7.95
CA PHE A 110 -29.72 -20.53 6.95
C PHE A 110 -30.92 -21.45 7.25
N HIS A 111 -31.44 -21.44 8.48
CA HIS A 111 -32.46 -22.41 8.92
C HIS A 111 -33.70 -22.43 8.02
N SER A 112 -34.17 -21.27 7.54
CA SER A 112 -35.36 -21.16 6.69
C SER A 112 -35.07 -21.26 5.18
N VAL A 113 -33.81 -21.40 4.77
CA VAL A 113 -33.37 -21.23 3.36
C VAL A 113 -32.54 -22.42 2.84
N ARG A 114 -32.50 -23.53 3.60
CA ARG A 114 -31.74 -24.76 3.26
C ARG A 114 -31.96 -25.26 1.82
N ARG A 115 -33.18 -25.10 1.29
CA ARG A 115 -33.60 -25.51 -0.08
C ARG A 115 -34.07 -24.34 -0.94
N SER A 116 -33.29 -23.25 -1.01
CA SER A 116 -33.65 -22.07 -1.79
C SER A 116 -33.80 -22.37 -3.29
N LYS A 117 -34.70 -21.65 -3.99
CA LYS A 117 -34.88 -21.80 -5.45
C LYS A 117 -33.60 -21.53 -6.25
N SER A 118 -32.67 -20.73 -5.74
CA SER A 118 -31.37 -20.48 -6.41
C SER A 118 -30.42 -21.68 -6.36
N LEU A 119 -30.56 -22.57 -5.37
CA LEU A 119 -29.78 -23.82 -5.29
C LEU A 119 -30.26 -24.90 -6.25
N ARG A 120 -31.49 -24.78 -6.79
CA ARG A 120 -31.94 -25.64 -7.89
C ARG A 120 -31.04 -25.52 -9.14
N SER A 121 -30.24 -24.45 -9.25
CA SER A 121 -29.27 -24.32 -10.34
C SER A 121 -28.03 -25.23 -10.19
N ILE A 122 -27.63 -25.57 -8.95
CA ILE A 122 -26.53 -26.53 -8.71
C ILE A 122 -26.93 -27.93 -9.15
N ILE A 123 -28.21 -28.27 -9.11
CA ILE A 123 -28.73 -29.62 -9.42
C ILE A 123 -28.58 -29.98 -10.92
N LYS A 124 -28.35 -28.98 -11.78
CA LYS A 124 -28.18 -29.25 -13.22
C LYS A 124 -26.92 -30.09 -13.49
N PRO A 125 -26.99 -31.11 -14.36
CA PRO A 125 -25.85 -31.96 -14.65
C PRO A 125 -24.77 -31.21 -15.44
N ILE A 126 -23.56 -31.75 -15.45
CA ILE A 126 -22.46 -31.29 -16.31
C ILE A 126 -21.82 -32.48 -17.01
N ILE A 127 -21.20 -32.25 -18.16
CA ILE A 127 -20.45 -33.27 -18.87
C ILE A 127 -19.04 -32.74 -19.16
N PHE A 128 -18.04 -33.57 -18.94
CA PHE A 128 -16.64 -33.18 -19.12
C PHE A 128 -15.82 -34.32 -19.72
N ARG A 129 -14.76 -33.95 -20.45
CA ARG A 129 -13.74 -34.86 -20.94
C ARG A 129 -12.60 -34.93 -19.95
N TRP A 130 -12.34 -36.13 -19.46
CA TRP A 130 -11.27 -36.43 -18.54
C TRP A 130 -10.20 -37.23 -19.27
N LYS A 131 -8.98 -36.72 -19.28
CA LYS A 131 -7.83 -37.36 -19.92
C LYS A 131 -6.63 -37.34 -18.98
N ASP A 132 -6.08 -38.52 -18.70
CA ASP A 132 -4.86 -38.68 -17.90
C ASP A 132 -4.92 -37.97 -16.52
N GLY A 133 -6.11 -37.99 -15.89
CA GLY A 133 -6.31 -37.36 -14.58
C GLY A 133 -6.50 -35.84 -14.64
N LYS A 134 -6.75 -35.28 -15.83
CA LYS A 134 -7.04 -33.86 -16.05
C LYS A 134 -8.38 -33.68 -16.74
N VAL A 135 -9.05 -32.58 -16.45
CA VAL A 135 -10.25 -32.17 -17.18
C VAL A 135 -9.81 -31.26 -18.34
N GLU A 136 -9.98 -31.71 -19.58
CA GLU A 136 -9.59 -30.95 -20.79
C GLU A 136 -10.75 -30.11 -21.34
N GLU A 137 -11.98 -30.62 -21.26
CA GLU A 137 -13.17 -29.96 -21.78
C GLU A 137 -14.31 -30.05 -20.78
N LEU A 138 -15.00 -28.93 -20.57
CA LEU A 138 -16.14 -28.82 -19.67
C LEU A 138 -17.32 -28.21 -20.43
N TYR A 139 -18.50 -28.82 -20.31
CA TYR A 139 -19.75 -28.31 -20.87
C TYR A 139 -20.78 -28.07 -19.77
N VAL A 140 -21.30 -26.85 -19.71
CA VAL A 140 -22.20 -26.39 -18.65
C VAL A 140 -23.46 -25.74 -19.20
N SER A 141 -24.52 -25.72 -18.40
CA SER A 141 -25.79 -25.09 -18.77
C SER A 141 -25.67 -23.56 -18.78
N GLY A 142 -26.06 -22.92 -19.90
CA GLY A 142 -25.99 -21.46 -20.04
C GLY A 142 -26.94 -20.66 -19.15
N GLY A 143 -27.89 -21.33 -18.48
CA GLY A 143 -28.85 -20.70 -17.57
C GLY A 143 -28.46 -20.77 -16.09
N GLU A 144 -27.25 -21.23 -15.74
CA GLU A 144 -26.78 -21.30 -14.36
C GLU A 144 -26.17 -19.99 -13.85
N THR A 145 -26.15 -19.83 -12.53
CA THR A 145 -25.47 -18.71 -11.86
C THR A 145 -23.97 -18.97 -11.78
N ALA A 146 -23.17 -17.89 -11.78
CA ALA A 146 -21.71 -18.00 -11.70
C ALA A 146 -21.24 -18.76 -10.44
N THR A 147 -21.85 -18.50 -9.28
CA THR A 147 -21.54 -19.22 -8.03
C THR A 147 -21.82 -20.72 -8.12
N SER A 148 -22.93 -21.13 -8.76
CA SER A 148 -23.25 -22.55 -8.99
C SER A 148 -22.15 -23.23 -9.81
N LEU A 149 -21.82 -22.62 -10.95
CA LEU A 149 -20.79 -23.13 -11.86
C LEU A 149 -19.42 -23.20 -11.19
N ASN A 150 -19.07 -22.19 -10.40
CA ASN A 150 -17.80 -22.16 -9.69
C ASN A 150 -17.70 -23.30 -8.66
N VAL A 151 -18.74 -23.57 -7.88
CA VAL A 151 -18.73 -24.70 -6.93
C VAL A 151 -18.53 -26.03 -7.67
N LYS A 152 -19.18 -26.22 -8.83
CA LYS A 152 -18.98 -27.42 -9.67
C LYS A 152 -17.56 -27.52 -10.20
N ARG A 153 -16.98 -26.40 -10.65
CA ARG A 153 -15.56 -26.34 -11.04
C ARG A 153 -14.64 -26.72 -9.89
N GLY A 154 -14.98 -26.34 -8.65
CA GLY A 154 -14.25 -26.75 -7.46
C GLY A 154 -14.32 -28.25 -7.17
N MET A 155 -15.47 -28.89 -7.44
CA MET A 155 -15.59 -30.34 -7.38
C MET A 155 -14.68 -31.00 -8.42
N LEU A 156 -14.72 -30.52 -9.68
CA LEU A 156 -13.87 -31.04 -10.76
C LEU A 156 -12.38 -30.83 -10.48
N GLY A 157 -11.99 -29.68 -9.96
CA GLY A 157 -10.60 -29.38 -9.59
C GLY A 157 -10.07 -30.30 -8.48
N LEU A 158 -10.93 -30.69 -7.53
CA LEU A 158 -10.58 -31.69 -6.53
C LEU A 158 -10.38 -33.08 -7.14
N MET A 159 -11.19 -33.44 -8.15
CA MET A 159 -11.10 -34.74 -8.82
C MET A 159 -9.86 -34.90 -9.72
N GLN A 160 -9.20 -33.80 -10.13
CA GLN A 160 -7.95 -33.87 -10.89
C GLN A 160 -6.80 -34.39 -10.02
N VAL A 161 -6.44 -35.66 -10.23
CA VAL A 161 -5.43 -36.42 -9.47
C VAL A 161 -4.50 -37.16 -10.43
N GLN A 162 -3.26 -37.40 -10.00
CA GLN A 162 -2.27 -38.20 -10.70
C GLN A 162 -1.82 -39.37 -9.81
N THR A 163 -1.62 -40.56 -10.38
CA THR A 163 -1.19 -41.77 -9.64
C THR A 163 0.33 -41.99 -9.63
N LYS A 164 1.10 -41.06 -10.18
CA LYS A 164 2.57 -41.06 -10.16
C LYS A 164 3.10 -39.78 -9.52
N THR A 165 4.16 -39.90 -8.72
CA THR A 165 4.89 -38.76 -8.17
C THR A 165 5.46 -37.89 -9.29
N GLY A 166 5.26 -36.58 -9.20
CA GLY A 166 5.72 -35.64 -10.22
C GLY A 166 5.13 -34.24 -10.07
N LYS A 167 5.65 -33.31 -10.86
CA LYS A 167 5.12 -31.95 -10.97
C LYS A 167 4.42 -31.77 -12.30
N ARG A 168 3.30 -31.06 -12.32
CA ARG A 168 2.61 -30.69 -13.55
C ARG A 168 1.85 -29.38 -13.38
N GLN A 169 1.60 -28.71 -14.50
CA GLN A 169 0.70 -27.57 -14.55
C GLN A 169 -0.74 -28.06 -14.69
N GLU A 170 -1.64 -27.50 -13.90
CA GLU A 170 -3.07 -27.80 -13.89
C GLU A 170 -3.89 -26.52 -13.93
N GLU A 171 -4.97 -26.55 -14.71
CA GLU A 171 -6.00 -25.51 -14.68
C GLU A 171 -7.10 -25.96 -13.72
N ASP A 172 -7.43 -25.09 -12.75
CA ASP A 172 -8.50 -25.31 -11.79
C ASP A 172 -9.20 -23.96 -11.46
N PRO A 173 -10.15 -23.89 -10.50
CA PRO A 173 -10.84 -22.63 -10.21
C PRO A 173 -9.95 -21.45 -9.83
N SER A 174 -8.73 -21.73 -9.32
CA SER A 174 -7.74 -20.72 -8.92
C SER A 174 -6.92 -20.18 -10.11
N GLY A 175 -7.03 -20.78 -11.29
CA GLY A 175 -6.25 -20.42 -12.48
C GLY A 175 -5.36 -21.56 -12.95
N LEU A 176 -4.31 -21.21 -13.69
CA LEU A 176 -3.31 -22.15 -14.17
C LEU A 176 -2.12 -22.17 -13.19
N CYS A 177 -1.95 -23.25 -12.42
CA CYS A 177 -0.98 -23.33 -11.33
C CYS A 177 -0.02 -24.52 -11.48
N ASN A 178 1.18 -24.41 -10.92
CA ASN A 178 2.07 -25.55 -10.72
C ASN A 178 1.66 -26.36 -9.50
N VAL A 179 1.59 -27.68 -9.69
CA VAL A 179 1.16 -28.63 -8.66
C VAL A 179 2.18 -29.75 -8.55
N ALA A 180 2.49 -30.15 -7.32
CA ALA A 180 3.32 -31.31 -7.01
C ALA A 180 2.48 -32.43 -6.40
N PHE A 181 2.68 -33.64 -6.90
CA PHE A 181 2.08 -34.88 -6.39
C PHE A 181 3.15 -35.75 -5.76
N GLU A 182 2.89 -36.19 -4.53
CA GLU A 182 3.64 -37.22 -3.80
C GLU A 182 2.70 -38.43 -3.64
N VAL A 183 3.09 -39.58 -4.19
CA VAL A 183 2.27 -40.80 -4.16
C VAL A 183 2.98 -41.84 -3.29
N ASP A 184 2.25 -42.42 -2.34
CA ASP A 184 2.70 -43.50 -1.46
C ASP A 184 1.61 -44.59 -1.39
N GLY A 185 1.78 -45.66 -2.17
CA GLY A 185 0.75 -46.70 -2.33
C GLY A 185 -0.56 -46.12 -2.87
N ASN A 186 -1.62 -46.18 -2.05
CA ASN A 186 -2.96 -45.69 -2.38
C ASN A 186 -3.20 -44.26 -1.85
N GLU A 187 -2.23 -43.67 -1.16
CA GLU A 187 -2.31 -42.30 -0.67
C GLU A 187 -1.63 -41.34 -1.65
N VAL A 188 -2.32 -40.25 -1.98
CA VAL A 188 -1.77 -39.19 -2.83
C VAL A 188 -1.86 -37.87 -2.09
N LYS A 189 -0.75 -37.15 -2.04
CA LYS A 189 -0.66 -35.80 -1.52
C LYS A 189 -0.40 -34.82 -2.65
N LYS A 190 -1.31 -33.87 -2.81
CA LYS A 190 -1.27 -32.79 -3.79
C LYS A 190 -0.93 -31.48 -3.08
N VAL A 191 0.13 -30.82 -3.51
CA VAL A 191 0.54 -29.50 -3.00
C VAL A 191 0.53 -28.51 -4.16
N LYS A 192 -0.23 -27.42 -4.00
CA LYS A 192 -0.31 -26.35 -5.00
C LYS A 192 0.63 -25.21 -4.63
N ASP A 193 1.38 -24.72 -5.61
CA ASP A 193 2.19 -23.50 -5.46
C ASP A 193 1.39 -22.27 -5.93
N PHE A 194 0.88 -21.50 -4.98
CA PHE A 194 0.07 -20.31 -5.26
C PHE A 194 0.83 -19.19 -5.97
N ALA A 195 2.13 -19.06 -5.73
CA ALA A 195 2.93 -18.00 -6.36
C ALA A 195 3.08 -18.22 -7.88
N SER A 196 2.83 -19.45 -8.34
CA SER A 196 2.87 -19.81 -9.75
C SER A 196 1.53 -19.72 -10.49
N CYS A 197 0.45 -19.37 -9.78
CA CYS A 197 -0.90 -19.36 -10.35
C CYS A 197 -1.10 -18.13 -11.26
N GLU A 198 -1.44 -18.37 -12.52
CA GLU A 198 -1.79 -17.33 -13.48
C GLU A 198 -3.31 -17.18 -13.58
N ASN A 199 -3.82 -15.96 -13.33
CA ASN A 199 -5.21 -15.57 -13.50
C ASN A 199 -5.32 -14.11 -13.94
N ASP A 200 -6.45 -13.75 -14.56
CA ASP A 200 -6.72 -12.41 -15.09
C ASP A 200 -7.43 -11.50 -14.05
N GLU A 201 -7.27 -11.78 -12.77
CA GLU A 201 -7.93 -11.00 -11.72
C GLU A 201 -7.17 -9.70 -11.43
N GLU A 202 -7.93 -8.64 -11.20
CA GLU A 202 -7.37 -7.38 -10.73
C GLU A 202 -6.77 -7.56 -9.33
N GLU A 203 -5.48 -7.25 -9.22
CA GLU A 203 -4.74 -7.17 -7.97
C GLU A 203 -3.93 -5.89 -7.94
N PHE A 204 -3.95 -5.21 -6.80
CA PHE A 204 -3.04 -4.09 -6.54
C PHE A 204 -2.70 -4.01 -5.06
N THR A 205 -1.51 -3.50 -4.78
CA THR A 205 -1.01 -3.30 -3.42
C THR A 205 -0.17 -2.02 -3.35
N SER A 206 -0.02 -1.47 -2.17
CA SER A 206 0.82 -0.29 -1.95
C SER A 206 2.29 -0.62 -2.23
N LEU A 207 3.00 0.32 -2.87
CA LEU A 207 4.42 0.18 -3.22
C LEU A 207 5.35 0.16 -2.00
N SER A 208 4.91 0.73 -0.87
CA SER A 208 5.67 0.70 0.38
C SER A 208 5.38 -0.60 1.12
N GLN A 209 6.42 -1.36 1.48
CA GLN A 209 6.24 -2.56 2.29
C GLN A 209 5.71 -2.22 3.67
N VAL A 210 6.15 -1.09 4.26
CA VAL A 210 5.66 -0.63 5.57
C VAL A 210 4.15 -0.43 5.57
N LEU A 211 3.62 0.36 4.63
CA LEU A 211 2.17 0.61 4.48
C LEU A 211 1.44 -0.50 3.71
N GLY A 212 2.15 -1.57 3.37
CA GLY A 212 1.67 -2.70 2.59
C GLY A 212 1.01 -3.77 3.43
N VAL A 213 0.71 -4.87 2.76
CA VAL A 213 0.00 -6.02 3.31
C VAL A 213 0.81 -7.26 2.96
N THR A 214 1.06 -8.11 3.96
CA THR A 214 1.67 -9.43 3.73
C THR A 214 0.57 -10.47 3.58
N THR A 215 0.63 -11.21 2.48
CA THR A 215 -0.28 -12.32 2.19
C THR A 215 0.48 -13.64 2.30
N SER A 216 -0.17 -14.67 2.85
CA SER A 216 0.40 -16.02 2.93
C SER A 216 -0.69 -17.04 2.60
N SER A 217 -0.40 -17.89 1.63
CA SER A 217 -1.35 -18.82 1.02
C SER A 217 -0.78 -20.23 1.04
N THR A 218 -1.57 -21.22 1.50
CA THR A 218 -1.19 -22.64 1.45
C THR A 218 -2.36 -23.48 0.99
N SER A 219 -2.12 -24.48 0.14
CA SER A 219 -3.13 -25.42 -0.33
C SER A 219 -2.55 -26.81 -0.40
N ARG A 220 -3.24 -27.74 0.26
CA ARG A 220 -2.87 -29.15 0.34
C ARG A 220 -4.11 -30.00 0.20
N ALA A 221 -4.05 -31.04 -0.60
CA ALA A 221 -5.08 -32.06 -0.68
C ALA A 221 -4.48 -33.44 -0.44
N LEU A 222 -5.19 -34.26 0.33
CA LEU A 222 -4.87 -35.64 0.64
C LEU A 222 -5.96 -36.52 0.04
N TYR A 223 -5.56 -37.57 -0.65
CA TYR A 223 -6.45 -38.49 -1.33
C TYR A 223 -6.14 -39.91 -0.87
N THR A 224 -7.20 -40.70 -0.68
CA THR A 224 -7.15 -42.14 -0.52
C THR A 224 -7.84 -42.75 -1.73
N LEU A 225 -7.09 -43.50 -2.52
CA LEU A 225 -7.58 -44.18 -3.72
C LEU A 225 -8.00 -45.62 -3.38
N SER A 226 -8.75 -46.24 -4.28
CA SER A 226 -9.06 -47.67 -4.22
C SER A 226 -7.80 -48.53 -4.42
N GLU A 227 -7.84 -49.80 -4.00
CA GLU A 227 -6.68 -50.71 -4.11
C GLU A 227 -6.22 -50.95 -5.56
N ASP A 228 -7.15 -50.88 -6.50
CA ASP A 228 -6.94 -50.98 -7.95
C ASP A 228 -6.59 -49.62 -8.61
N LEU A 229 -6.50 -48.53 -7.82
CA LEU A 229 -6.21 -47.16 -8.27
C LEU A 229 -7.16 -46.65 -9.37
N THR A 230 -8.41 -47.14 -9.40
CA THR A 230 -9.40 -46.76 -10.41
C THR A 230 -10.19 -45.51 -10.03
N HIS A 231 -10.50 -45.34 -8.74
CA HIS A 231 -11.34 -44.24 -8.26
C HIS A 231 -10.92 -43.71 -6.89
N ILE A 232 -11.49 -42.55 -6.51
CA ILE A 232 -11.20 -41.87 -5.25
C ILE A 232 -12.14 -42.44 -4.18
N MET A 233 -11.60 -43.00 -3.09
CA MET A 233 -12.42 -43.39 -1.94
C MET A 233 -12.75 -42.17 -1.07
N PHE A 234 -11.73 -41.37 -0.79
CA PHE A 234 -11.85 -40.19 0.06
C PHE A 234 -10.84 -39.12 -0.34
N ALA A 235 -11.22 -37.85 -0.27
CA ALA A 235 -10.30 -36.74 -0.45
C ALA A 235 -10.60 -35.60 0.52
N VAL A 236 -9.55 -34.98 1.06
CA VAL A 236 -9.65 -33.78 1.88
C VAL A 236 -8.69 -32.75 1.38
N ALA A 237 -9.21 -31.59 0.97
CA ALA A 237 -8.40 -30.42 0.66
C ALA A 237 -8.56 -29.36 1.74
N MET A 238 -7.45 -28.72 2.09
CA MET A 238 -7.39 -27.58 3.00
C MET A 238 -6.59 -26.48 2.35
N GLU A 239 -7.18 -25.29 2.34
CA GLU A 239 -6.62 -24.08 1.79
C GLU A 239 -6.69 -22.98 2.83
N SER A 240 -5.61 -22.22 2.98
CA SER A 240 -5.47 -21.22 4.03
C SER A 240 -4.88 -19.95 3.41
N ASN A 241 -5.57 -18.81 3.52
CA ASN A 241 -5.07 -17.52 3.04
C ASN A 241 -5.13 -16.51 4.20
N SER A 242 -3.99 -15.97 4.62
CA SER A 242 -3.91 -14.93 5.65
C SER A 242 -3.48 -13.61 5.06
N ILE A 243 -4.09 -12.53 5.53
CA ILE A 243 -3.82 -11.14 5.14
C ILE A 243 -3.47 -10.37 6.40
N ARG A 244 -2.28 -9.78 6.46
CA ARG A 244 -1.79 -9.03 7.62
C ARG A 244 -1.33 -7.64 7.21
N VAL A 245 -1.76 -6.61 7.93
CA VAL A 245 -1.24 -5.25 7.74
C VAL A 245 0.12 -5.13 8.39
N ASN A 246 1.14 -4.70 7.64
CA ASN A 246 2.53 -4.74 8.11
C ASN A 246 2.81 -3.80 9.28
N VAL A 247 2.22 -2.59 9.27
CA VAL A 247 2.33 -1.62 10.38
C VAL A 247 1.72 -2.14 11.69
N LYS A 248 0.69 -2.99 11.60
CA LYS A 248 -0.12 -3.44 12.73
C LYS A 248 -0.65 -4.84 12.48
N GLN A 249 0.12 -5.85 12.85
CA GLN A 249 -0.16 -7.25 12.50
C GLN A 249 -1.45 -7.79 13.14
N ASP A 250 -1.87 -7.23 14.29
CA ASP A 250 -3.17 -7.50 14.93
C ASP A 250 -4.37 -7.20 13.99
N VAL A 251 -4.19 -6.29 13.03
CA VAL A 251 -5.17 -6.05 11.95
C VAL A 251 -4.92 -7.10 10.87
N SER A 252 -5.42 -8.30 11.14
CA SER A 252 -5.28 -9.44 10.26
C SER A 252 -6.61 -10.17 10.08
N LEU A 253 -6.75 -10.78 8.91
CA LEU A 253 -7.87 -11.64 8.55
C LEU A 253 -7.37 -12.91 7.88
N PHE A 254 -8.19 -13.94 7.95
CA PHE A 254 -7.88 -15.28 7.48
C PHE A 254 -9.08 -15.89 6.76
N VAL A 255 -8.80 -16.60 5.67
CA VAL A 255 -9.75 -17.40 4.90
C VAL A 255 -9.31 -18.86 4.98
N LEU A 256 -10.22 -19.72 5.41
CA LEU A 256 -10.05 -21.17 5.36
C LEU A 256 -11.01 -21.79 4.35
N GLY A 257 -10.47 -22.40 3.31
CA GLY A 257 -11.20 -23.31 2.44
C GLY A 257 -10.99 -24.75 2.88
N ARG A 258 -12.06 -25.52 2.98
CA ARG A 258 -12.01 -26.96 3.22
C ARG A 258 -12.92 -27.67 2.22
N GLN A 259 -12.42 -28.72 1.59
CA GLN A 259 -13.22 -29.61 0.77
C GLN A 259 -13.09 -31.04 1.30
N LYS A 260 -14.19 -31.79 1.26
CA LYS A 260 -14.21 -33.23 1.48
C LYS A 260 -14.99 -33.89 0.36
N LEU A 261 -14.48 -35.01 -0.12
CA LEU A 261 -15.15 -35.87 -1.08
C LEU A 261 -15.08 -37.29 -0.52
N GLY A 262 -16.20 -38.02 -0.54
CA GLY A 262 -16.23 -39.41 -0.11
C GLY A 262 -17.18 -40.23 -0.96
N LEU A 263 -16.74 -41.40 -1.40
CA LEU A 263 -17.58 -42.37 -2.10
C LEU A 263 -18.65 -42.92 -1.15
N LEU A 264 -19.89 -42.96 -1.61
CA LEU A 264 -21.04 -43.50 -0.85
C LEU A 264 -21.32 -44.95 -1.26
N ASP A 265 -21.59 -45.16 -2.54
CA ASP A 265 -21.92 -46.45 -3.14
C ASP A 265 -21.51 -46.48 -4.63
N THR A 266 -21.50 -47.69 -5.18
CA THR A 266 -21.26 -47.97 -6.61
C THR A 266 -22.38 -48.87 -7.12
N GLU A 267 -23.05 -48.48 -8.20
CA GLU A 267 -24.17 -49.24 -8.78
C GLU A 267 -23.86 -49.67 -10.22
N GLU A 268 -24.41 -50.78 -10.69
CA GLU A 268 -24.25 -51.20 -12.10
C GLU A 268 -25.08 -50.31 -13.03
N GLN A 269 -24.42 -49.74 -14.04
CA GLN A 269 -25.02 -48.78 -14.95
C GLN A 269 -25.53 -49.45 -16.24
N GLY A 270 -26.85 -49.43 -16.46
CA GLY A 270 -27.48 -50.00 -17.67
C GLY A 270 -27.43 -49.12 -18.94
N THR A 271 -26.58 -48.08 -18.99
CA THR A 271 -26.60 -47.08 -20.06
C THR A 271 -25.64 -47.46 -21.19
N LYS A 272 -26.08 -47.44 -22.45
CA LYS A 272 -25.19 -47.75 -23.59
C LYS A 272 -24.14 -46.65 -23.78
N LEU A 273 -22.87 -47.06 -23.83
CA LEU A 273 -21.75 -46.19 -24.20
C LEU A 273 -21.91 -45.67 -25.64
N ALA A 274 -21.59 -44.40 -25.85
CA ALA A 274 -21.60 -43.80 -27.18
C ALA A 274 -20.48 -44.39 -28.06
N LYS A 275 -20.62 -44.29 -29.39
CA LYS A 275 -19.62 -44.83 -30.33
C LYS A 275 -18.40 -43.92 -30.50
N SER A 276 -18.57 -42.62 -30.29
CA SER A 276 -17.49 -41.63 -30.36
C SER A 276 -17.67 -40.52 -29.34
N SER A 277 -16.61 -39.76 -29.09
CA SER A 277 -16.63 -38.59 -28.19
C SER A 277 -17.69 -37.56 -28.60
N ASP A 278 -17.77 -37.25 -29.89
CA ASP A 278 -18.74 -36.32 -30.45
C ASP A 278 -20.19 -36.82 -30.31
N ASP A 279 -20.39 -38.13 -30.44
CA ASP A 279 -21.71 -38.76 -30.30
C ASP A 279 -22.18 -38.73 -28.83
N ALA A 280 -21.28 -38.89 -27.87
CA ALA A 280 -21.58 -38.71 -26.44
C ALA A 280 -22.02 -37.27 -26.12
N LEU A 281 -21.30 -36.27 -26.65
CA LEU A 281 -21.63 -34.86 -26.43
C LEU A 281 -22.93 -34.45 -27.15
N LYS A 282 -23.16 -34.93 -28.37
CA LYS A 282 -24.38 -34.66 -29.15
C LYS A 282 -25.61 -35.33 -28.52
N SER A 283 -25.49 -36.57 -28.07
CA SER A 283 -26.59 -37.29 -27.41
C SER A 283 -26.99 -36.61 -26.10
N PHE A 284 -26.02 -36.28 -25.24
CA PHE A 284 -26.26 -35.49 -24.02
C PHE A 284 -26.92 -34.14 -24.34
N ALA A 285 -26.39 -33.38 -25.30
CA ALA A 285 -26.97 -32.09 -25.68
C ALA A 285 -28.40 -32.23 -26.25
N ALA A 286 -28.69 -33.28 -27.01
CA ALA A 286 -30.02 -33.55 -27.56
C ALA A 286 -31.02 -33.95 -26.47
N GLU A 287 -30.62 -34.80 -25.51
CA GLU A 287 -31.40 -35.17 -24.33
C GLU A 287 -31.79 -33.93 -23.53
N ARG A 288 -30.83 -33.04 -23.25
CA ARG A 288 -31.06 -31.85 -22.43
C ARG A 288 -31.82 -30.73 -23.16
N ARG A 289 -31.70 -30.64 -24.49
CA ARG A 289 -32.53 -29.73 -25.31
C ARG A 289 -34.02 -29.99 -25.19
N LYS A 290 -34.44 -31.25 -24.97
CA LYS A 290 -35.87 -31.58 -24.72
C LYS A 290 -36.43 -30.89 -23.48
N TYR A 291 -35.56 -30.54 -22.53
CA TYR A 291 -35.90 -29.82 -21.30
C TYR A 291 -35.63 -28.30 -21.41
N GLY A 292 -35.35 -27.79 -22.61
CA GLY A 292 -35.08 -26.37 -22.86
C GLY A 292 -33.68 -25.91 -22.40
N GLU A 293 -32.75 -26.83 -22.13
CA GLU A 293 -31.41 -26.50 -21.67
C GLU A 293 -30.39 -26.45 -22.82
N LYS A 294 -29.55 -25.41 -22.82
CA LYS A 294 -28.44 -25.25 -23.77
C LYS A 294 -27.11 -25.39 -23.03
N TYR A 295 -26.29 -26.33 -23.47
CA TYR A 295 -24.95 -26.57 -22.95
C TYR A 295 -23.90 -25.90 -23.84
N LEU A 296 -22.93 -25.27 -23.21
CA LEU A 296 -21.86 -24.52 -23.85
C LEU A 296 -20.52 -24.95 -23.26
N ARG A 297 -19.48 -24.95 -24.09
CA ARG A 297 -18.11 -25.17 -23.64
C ARG A 297 -17.70 -24.07 -22.67
N SER A 298 -17.01 -24.43 -21.60
CA SER A 298 -16.53 -23.53 -20.54
C SER A 298 -15.14 -23.94 -20.05
N SER A 299 -14.48 -23.04 -19.32
CA SER A 299 -13.21 -23.31 -18.62
C SER A 299 -13.47 -23.71 -17.16
N LEU A 300 -12.47 -24.33 -16.53
CA LEU A 300 -12.42 -24.65 -15.10
C LEU A 300 -12.15 -23.42 -14.22
N ARG A 301 -11.66 -22.32 -14.79
CA ARG A 301 -11.41 -21.07 -14.05
C ARG A 301 -12.70 -20.55 -13.45
N SER A 302 -12.61 -20.06 -12.22
CA SER A 302 -13.74 -19.40 -11.59
C SER A 302 -14.07 -18.10 -12.34
N ILE A 303 -15.36 -17.77 -12.45
CA ILE A 303 -15.82 -16.56 -13.13
C ILE A 303 -16.46 -15.63 -12.09
N ARG A 304 -16.24 -14.32 -12.26
CA ARG A 304 -16.88 -13.25 -11.48
C ARG A 304 -18.41 -13.27 -11.66
N ASP A 305 -19.16 -13.07 -10.58
CA ASP A 305 -20.58 -12.76 -10.70
C ASP A 305 -20.70 -11.26 -11.00
N ILE A 306 -21.18 -10.91 -12.20
CA ILE A 306 -21.29 -9.51 -12.68
C ILE A 306 -22.23 -8.68 -11.79
N LYS A 307 -23.06 -9.32 -10.95
CA LYS A 307 -23.92 -8.67 -9.95
C LYS A 307 -23.24 -8.57 -8.59
N ASP A 308 -22.02 -8.03 -8.58
CA ASP A 308 -21.15 -7.92 -7.40
C ASP A 308 -21.77 -7.09 -6.24
N CYS A 309 -22.88 -6.39 -6.50
CA CYS A 309 -23.76 -5.89 -5.44
C CYS A 309 -25.24 -6.28 -5.64
N ALA A 310 -25.59 -7.51 -5.28
CA ALA A 310 -26.98 -7.92 -5.10
C ALA A 310 -27.48 -7.54 -3.70
N GLN A 311 -28.30 -6.49 -3.60
CA GLN A 311 -29.03 -6.01 -2.40
C GLN A 311 -28.16 -5.62 -1.17
N GLY A 312 -28.03 -4.30 -0.96
CA GLY A 312 -27.58 -3.69 0.30
C GLY A 312 -26.13 -3.21 0.34
N CYS A 313 -25.44 -3.03 -0.79
CA CYS A 313 -24.37 -2.01 -0.83
C CYS A 313 -25.06 -0.69 -1.08
N LEU A 314 -24.66 0.31 -0.30
CA LEU A 314 -25.17 1.66 -0.46
C LEU A 314 -24.59 2.20 -1.75
N ASN A 315 -25.43 2.80 -2.60
CA ASN A 315 -24.93 3.55 -3.74
C ASN A 315 -24.20 4.81 -3.25
N ILE A 316 -23.40 5.46 -4.11
CA ILE A 316 -22.63 6.63 -3.67
C ILE A 316 -23.52 7.76 -3.10
N ASN A 317 -24.71 8.00 -3.65
CA ASN A 317 -25.62 9.02 -3.13
C ASN A 317 -26.14 8.66 -1.73
N GLU A 318 -26.46 7.39 -1.49
CA GLU A 318 -26.90 6.88 -0.18
C GLU A 318 -25.77 6.99 0.85
N VAL A 319 -24.53 6.71 0.46
CA VAL A 319 -23.35 6.89 1.34
C VAL A 319 -23.16 8.35 1.70
N LEU A 320 -23.24 9.26 0.72
CA LEU A 320 -23.07 10.68 0.96
C LEU A 320 -24.20 11.24 1.82
N ASN A 321 -25.46 10.87 1.56
CA ASN A 321 -26.59 11.29 2.39
C ASN A 321 -26.49 10.77 3.83
N LEU A 322 -25.94 9.56 4.04
CA LEU A 322 -25.79 8.96 5.36
C LEU A 322 -24.66 9.59 6.18
N TYR A 323 -23.58 10.00 5.51
CA TYR A 323 -22.36 10.49 6.16
C TYR A 323 -22.02 11.95 5.80
N HIS A 324 -23.03 12.73 5.40
CA HIS A 324 -22.82 14.09 4.88
C HIS A 324 -22.12 14.96 5.93
N GLU A 325 -22.65 14.97 7.15
CA GLU A 325 -22.11 15.74 8.27
C GLU A 325 -20.67 15.35 8.57
N GLU A 326 -20.34 14.06 8.61
CA GLU A 326 -18.99 13.58 8.88
C GLU A 326 -17.98 13.94 7.79
N LEU A 327 -18.42 14.17 6.55
CA LEU A 327 -17.56 14.53 5.41
C LEU A 327 -17.32 16.05 5.28
N THR A 328 -17.96 16.86 6.12
CA THR A 328 -17.74 18.32 6.18
C THR A 328 -16.36 18.68 6.71
N LYS A 329 -15.93 19.91 6.40
CA LYS A 329 -14.66 20.49 6.82
C LYS A 329 -14.47 20.48 8.34
N ASP A 330 -15.53 20.76 9.09
CA ASP A 330 -15.48 20.93 10.54
C ASP A 330 -15.18 19.61 11.27
N ASN A 331 -15.59 18.49 10.68
CA ASN A 331 -15.37 17.15 11.21
C ASN A 331 -14.06 16.50 10.74
N MET A 332 -13.25 17.18 9.93
CA MET A 332 -11.93 16.66 9.56
C MET A 332 -11.05 16.41 10.79
N ALA A 333 -10.14 15.43 10.68
CA ALA A 333 -9.34 14.89 11.77
C ALA A 333 -10.12 14.12 12.87
N ASN A 334 -11.41 13.84 12.67
CA ASN A 334 -12.17 12.91 13.51
C ASN A 334 -12.15 11.47 12.96
N SER A 335 -12.15 10.47 13.86
CA SER A 335 -12.19 9.07 13.45
C SER A 335 -13.43 8.73 12.59
N SER A 336 -14.60 9.29 12.91
CA SER A 336 -15.84 9.09 12.14
C SER A 336 -15.72 9.62 10.70
N SER A 337 -15.09 10.78 10.53
CA SER A 337 -14.86 11.40 9.22
C SER A 337 -13.97 10.54 8.31
N VAL A 338 -12.88 9.98 8.85
CA VAL A 338 -12.02 9.08 8.08
C VAL A 338 -12.73 7.77 7.72
N GLN A 339 -13.55 7.23 8.63
CA GLN A 339 -14.36 6.04 8.35
C GLN A 339 -15.40 6.29 7.25
N ALA A 340 -16.05 7.46 7.27
CA ALA A 340 -16.96 7.92 6.23
C ALA A 340 -16.22 8.05 4.89
N TYR A 341 -15.05 8.69 4.88
CA TYR A 341 -14.20 8.84 3.70
C TYR A 341 -13.83 7.49 3.07
N VAL A 342 -13.34 6.52 3.85
CA VAL A 342 -13.01 5.18 3.35
C VAL A 342 -14.25 4.47 2.79
N THR A 343 -15.42 4.70 3.38
CA THR A 343 -16.69 4.15 2.88
C THR A 343 -17.11 4.80 1.55
N ALA A 344 -16.96 6.12 1.44
CA ALA A 344 -17.21 6.87 0.21
C ALA A 344 -16.26 6.46 -0.93
N VAL A 345 -14.97 6.24 -0.65
CA VAL A 345 -13.99 5.74 -1.63
C VAL A 345 -14.41 4.37 -2.18
N ARG A 346 -14.83 3.43 -1.33
CA ARG A 346 -15.33 2.12 -1.79
C ARG A 346 -16.57 2.27 -2.69
N ALA A 347 -17.49 3.14 -2.34
CA ALA A 347 -18.68 3.39 -3.14
C ALA A 347 -18.35 4.08 -4.48
N ALA A 348 -17.41 5.01 -4.48
CA ALA A 348 -16.93 5.69 -5.68
C ALA A 348 -16.22 4.74 -6.66
N ARG A 349 -15.51 3.72 -6.16
CA ARG A 349 -14.91 2.66 -7.00
C ARG A 349 -15.95 1.84 -7.77
N GLN A 350 -17.16 1.71 -7.22
CA GLN A 350 -18.26 0.94 -7.81
C GLN A 350 -19.18 1.80 -8.68
N ALA A 351 -19.12 3.13 -8.55
CA ALA A 351 -20.00 4.05 -9.25
C ALA A 351 -19.55 4.28 -10.69
N ASP A 352 -20.52 4.47 -11.58
CA ASP A 352 -20.24 4.82 -12.96
C ASP A 352 -19.94 6.33 -13.11
N LYS A 353 -19.44 6.69 -14.30
CA LYS A 353 -19.09 8.08 -14.65
C LYS A 353 -20.26 9.05 -14.53
N HIS A 354 -21.48 8.61 -14.87
CA HIS A 354 -22.66 9.46 -14.87
C HIS A 354 -23.10 9.79 -13.44
N GLN A 355 -23.14 8.78 -12.57
CA GLN A 355 -23.42 8.92 -11.14
C GLN A 355 -22.42 9.86 -10.46
N LEU A 356 -21.12 9.66 -10.68
CA LEU A 356 -20.07 10.52 -10.11
C LEU A 356 -20.16 11.96 -10.62
N THR A 357 -20.49 12.16 -11.90
CA THR A 357 -20.69 13.52 -12.46
C THR A 357 -21.89 14.21 -11.83
N LYS A 358 -22.98 13.47 -11.55
CA LYS A 358 -24.16 14.00 -10.89
C LYS A 358 -23.84 14.44 -9.46
N VAL A 359 -23.14 13.60 -8.69
CA VAL A 359 -22.71 13.90 -7.32
C VAL A 359 -21.90 15.20 -7.26
N MET A 360 -20.95 15.39 -8.18
CA MET A 360 -20.09 16.58 -8.20
C MET A 360 -20.81 17.88 -8.59
N LYS A 361 -21.96 17.78 -9.27
CA LYS A 361 -22.76 18.94 -9.71
C LYS A 361 -23.90 19.27 -8.77
N ASP A 362 -24.17 18.42 -7.79
CA ASP A 362 -25.26 18.62 -6.84
C ASP A 362 -24.93 19.77 -5.90
N LYS A 363 -25.85 20.74 -5.78
CA LYS A 363 -25.69 21.89 -4.89
C LYS A 363 -25.71 21.49 -3.42
N ALA A 364 -26.35 20.37 -3.08
CA ALA A 364 -26.35 19.86 -1.72
C ALA A 364 -24.95 19.46 -1.22
N ASN A 365 -24.01 19.22 -2.15
CA ASN A 365 -22.66 18.75 -1.85
C ASN A 365 -21.59 19.86 -1.92
N GLU A 366 -21.99 21.13 -1.98
CA GLU A 366 -21.06 22.26 -2.16
C GLU A 366 -20.10 22.42 -0.96
N ASP A 367 -20.59 22.18 0.24
CA ASP A 367 -19.84 22.20 1.51
C ASP A 367 -18.82 21.06 1.64
N ILE A 368 -19.12 19.89 1.06
CA ILE A 368 -18.22 18.72 1.03
C ILE A 368 -17.41 18.61 -0.27
N ARG A 369 -17.45 19.62 -1.16
CA ARG A 369 -16.85 19.54 -2.50
C ARG A 369 -15.35 19.17 -2.49
N LEU A 370 -14.58 19.72 -1.55
CA LEU A 370 -13.15 19.41 -1.43
C LEU A 370 -12.92 17.96 -0.98
N THR A 371 -13.74 17.46 -0.05
CA THR A 371 -13.71 16.06 0.38
C THR A 371 -14.09 15.12 -0.77
N LEU A 372 -15.05 15.50 -1.61
CA LEU A 372 -15.40 14.72 -2.81
C LEU A 372 -14.26 14.66 -3.82
N ILE A 373 -13.48 15.74 -3.98
CA ILE A 373 -12.25 15.72 -4.78
C ILE A 373 -11.26 14.67 -4.24
N ASP A 374 -11.10 14.58 -2.91
CA ASP A 374 -10.25 13.58 -2.27
C ASP A 374 -10.75 12.15 -2.50
N VAL A 375 -12.06 11.95 -2.44
CA VAL A 375 -12.70 10.65 -2.70
C VAL A 375 -12.47 10.22 -4.15
N LEU A 376 -12.66 11.11 -5.12
CA LEU A 376 -12.45 10.81 -6.54
C LEU A 376 -10.98 10.51 -6.86
N ALA A 377 -10.06 11.26 -6.25
CA ALA A 377 -8.62 11.04 -6.41
C ALA A 377 -8.17 9.70 -5.82
N ALA A 378 -8.69 9.31 -4.65
CA ALA A 378 -8.35 8.05 -3.98
C ALA A 378 -9.05 6.81 -4.59
N ALA A 379 -10.20 6.99 -5.24
CA ALA A 379 -10.92 5.90 -5.90
C ALA A 379 -10.10 5.24 -7.02
N GLN A 380 -9.30 6.01 -7.76
CA GLN A 380 -8.34 5.53 -8.77
C GLN A 380 -8.95 4.67 -9.90
N THR A 381 -10.23 4.88 -10.25
CA THR A 381 -10.85 4.24 -11.42
C THR A 381 -10.80 5.16 -12.64
N SER A 382 -10.89 4.63 -13.86
CA SER A 382 -10.95 5.47 -15.08
C SER A 382 -12.16 6.42 -15.05
N ALA A 383 -13.29 5.96 -14.50
CA ALA A 383 -14.47 6.78 -14.29
C ALA A 383 -14.21 7.94 -13.33
N SER A 384 -13.61 7.69 -12.15
CA SER A 384 -13.35 8.72 -11.15
C SER A 384 -12.31 9.74 -11.64
N HIS A 385 -11.24 9.27 -12.30
CA HIS A 385 -10.21 10.13 -12.87
C HIS A 385 -10.78 11.04 -13.97
N SER A 386 -11.56 10.49 -14.90
CA SER A 386 -12.17 11.29 -15.97
C SER A 386 -13.14 12.35 -15.46
N VAL A 387 -13.88 12.06 -14.37
CA VAL A 387 -14.74 13.06 -13.73
C VAL A 387 -13.90 14.12 -13.02
N LEU A 388 -12.89 13.71 -12.24
CA LEU A 388 -12.01 14.63 -11.53
C LEU A 388 -11.33 15.61 -12.49
N MET A 389 -10.69 15.13 -13.55
CA MET A 389 -9.98 15.98 -14.52
C MET A 389 -10.90 16.97 -15.24
N LYS A 390 -12.18 16.64 -15.42
CA LYS A 390 -13.17 17.57 -16.00
C LYS A 390 -13.63 18.67 -15.03
N GLN A 391 -13.52 18.44 -13.72
CA GLN A 391 -13.90 19.43 -12.70
C GLN A 391 -12.76 20.43 -12.41
N LEU A 392 -11.52 20.08 -12.76
CA LEU A 392 -10.35 20.94 -12.55
C LEU A 392 -10.14 21.85 -13.77
N ASP A 393 -10.34 23.16 -13.58
CA ASP A 393 -10.10 24.16 -14.61
C ASP A 393 -8.71 24.77 -14.49
N PHE A 394 -7.75 24.20 -15.23
CA PHE A 394 -6.34 24.62 -15.23
C PHE A 394 -6.10 26.01 -15.82
N THR A 395 -7.11 26.68 -16.40
CA THR A 395 -6.98 28.03 -16.95
C THR A 395 -7.19 29.13 -15.90
N LYS A 396 -7.71 28.77 -14.71
CA LYS A 396 -7.91 29.72 -13.60
C LYS A 396 -6.60 30.29 -13.07
N THR A 397 -6.64 31.57 -12.75
CA THR A 397 -5.53 32.33 -12.13
C THR A 397 -5.72 32.48 -10.61
N GLU A 398 -6.96 32.52 -10.13
CA GLU A 398 -7.35 32.74 -8.74
C GLU A 398 -8.18 31.58 -8.18
N LYS A 399 -8.28 31.48 -6.84
CA LYS A 399 -9.03 30.44 -6.11
C LYS A 399 -8.70 29.02 -6.60
N THR A 400 -7.41 28.73 -6.75
CA THR A 400 -6.88 27.50 -7.34
C THR A 400 -6.81 26.31 -6.36
N GLY A 401 -7.41 26.43 -5.17
CA GLY A 401 -7.27 25.47 -4.09
C GLY A 401 -7.85 24.08 -4.42
N ASP A 402 -8.93 24.03 -5.20
CA ASP A 402 -9.51 22.75 -5.67
C ASP A 402 -8.60 22.03 -6.68
N ILE A 403 -7.89 22.78 -7.51
CA ILE A 403 -6.89 22.26 -8.46
C ILE A 403 -5.68 21.71 -7.73
N GLU A 404 -5.10 22.49 -6.81
CA GLU A 404 -3.97 22.03 -6.00
C GLU A 404 -4.35 20.79 -5.18
N ARG A 405 -5.59 20.75 -4.67
CA ARG A 405 -6.12 19.62 -3.93
C ARG A 405 -6.25 18.36 -4.78
N GLY A 406 -6.90 18.46 -5.93
CA GLY A 406 -7.08 17.33 -6.85
C GLY A 406 -5.74 16.78 -7.34
N LEU A 407 -4.80 17.66 -7.70
CA LEU A 407 -3.45 17.27 -8.12
C LEU A 407 -2.65 16.60 -6.99
N SER A 408 -2.77 17.11 -5.76
CA SER A 408 -2.14 16.47 -4.59
C SER A 408 -2.72 15.08 -4.34
N GLY A 409 -4.05 14.92 -4.40
CA GLY A 409 -4.70 13.61 -4.29
C GLY A 409 -4.22 12.62 -5.36
N ILE A 410 -4.09 13.07 -6.62
CA ILE A 410 -3.54 12.26 -7.71
C ILE A 410 -2.07 11.88 -7.45
N ALA A 411 -1.26 12.81 -6.93
CA ALA A 411 0.13 12.54 -6.57
C ALA A 411 0.24 11.45 -5.49
N PHE A 412 -0.75 11.34 -4.59
CA PHE A 412 -0.84 10.32 -3.55
C PHE A 412 -1.46 8.99 -3.98
N SER A 413 -1.90 8.84 -5.23
CA SER A 413 -2.40 7.56 -5.78
C SER A 413 -1.47 6.38 -5.44
N SER A 414 -2.05 5.24 -5.06
CA SER A 414 -1.31 4.03 -4.70
C SER A 414 -0.86 3.25 -5.94
N HIS A 415 -1.69 3.21 -7.00
CA HIS A 415 -1.49 2.45 -8.22
C HIS A 415 -1.93 3.24 -9.47
N PRO A 416 -1.22 4.30 -9.86
CA PRO A 416 -1.62 5.11 -11.01
C PRO A 416 -1.58 4.33 -12.33
N SER A 417 -2.59 4.53 -13.19
CA SER A 417 -2.66 3.95 -14.53
C SER A 417 -1.91 4.79 -15.57
N GLU A 418 -1.64 4.21 -16.75
CA GLU A 418 -1.00 4.94 -17.85
C GLU A 418 -1.86 6.13 -18.33
N GLU A 419 -3.20 6.02 -18.26
CA GLU A 419 -4.14 7.09 -18.60
C GLU A 419 -3.86 8.35 -17.78
N VAL A 420 -3.65 8.20 -16.47
CA VAL A 420 -3.36 9.32 -15.55
C VAL A 420 -2.05 10.03 -15.94
N VAL A 421 -1.00 9.26 -16.27
CA VAL A 421 0.29 9.83 -16.71
C VAL A 421 0.11 10.58 -18.02
N GLN A 422 -0.64 10.03 -18.97
CA GLN A 422 -0.90 10.67 -20.27
C GLN A 422 -1.67 11.98 -20.12
N ASP A 423 -2.68 12.02 -19.27
CA ASP A 423 -3.51 13.21 -19.08
C ASP A 423 -2.78 14.31 -18.33
N LEU A 424 -2.05 13.99 -17.26
CA LEU A 424 -1.19 14.98 -16.60
C LEU A 424 -0.10 15.54 -17.53
N LYS A 425 0.49 14.69 -18.40
CA LYS A 425 1.42 15.14 -19.44
C LYS A 425 0.76 16.12 -20.42
N LYS A 426 -0.47 15.86 -20.86
CA LYS A 426 -1.23 16.78 -21.74
C LYS A 426 -1.49 18.11 -21.03
N VAL A 427 -1.89 18.08 -19.76
CA VAL A 427 -2.12 19.29 -18.95
C VAL A 427 -0.82 20.09 -18.82
N PHE A 428 0.29 19.44 -18.49
CA PHE A 428 1.59 20.11 -18.32
C PHE A 428 2.07 20.82 -19.59
N LYS A 429 1.81 20.24 -20.77
CA LYS A 429 2.13 20.87 -22.07
C LYS A 429 1.09 21.91 -22.52
N GLY A 430 -0.08 21.93 -21.89
CA GLY A 430 -1.20 22.79 -22.24
C GLY A 430 -1.06 24.20 -21.67
N LYS A 431 -2.14 24.99 -21.82
CA LYS A 431 -2.24 26.32 -21.24
C LYS A 431 -2.62 26.21 -19.76
N ILE A 432 -1.75 26.70 -18.88
CA ILE A 432 -1.97 26.76 -17.43
C ILE A 432 -2.03 28.23 -17.02
N GLY A 433 -3.10 28.62 -16.31
CA GLY A 433 -3.35 30.02 -15.93
C GLY A 433 -2.40 30.57 -14.86
N SER A 434 -1.88 29.71 -13.98
CA SER A 434 -1.05 30.13 -12.85
C SER A 434 0.27 29.35 -12.76
N PRO A 435 1.42 30.02 -12.46
CA PRO A 435 2.69 29.34 -12.27
C PRO A 435 2.66 28.36 -11.09
N LYS A 436 1.87 28.65 -10.05
CA LYS A 436 1.66 27.75 -8.89
C LYS A 436 1.00 26.43 -9.29
N ILE A 437 0.03 26.49 -10.21
CA ILE A 437 -0.60 25.29 -10.76
C ILE A 437 0.41 24.54 -11.63
N LYS A 438 1.18 25.23 -12.47
CA LYS A 438 2.21 24.61 -13.32
C LYS A 438 3.22 23.81 -12.49
N GLU A 439 3.66 24.37 -11.36
CA GLU A 439 4.50 23.69 -10.39
C GLU A 439 3.82 22.45 -9.79
N THR A 440 2.59 22.60 -9.30
CA THR A 440 1.84 21.49 -8.71
C THR A 440 1.58 20.35 -9.73
N VAL A 441 1.31 20.67 -11.00
CA VAL A 441 1.16 19.67 -12.07
C VAL A 441 2.47 18.93 -12.30
N GLY A 442 3.61 19.64 -12.34
CA GLY A 442 4.94 19.03 -12.48
C GLY A 442 5.27 18.08 -11.32
N LEU A 443 5.01 18.52 -10.08
CA LEU A 443 5.20 17.71 -8.87
C LEU A 443 4.33 16.45 -8.87
N ALA A 444 3.05 16.58 -9.25
CA ALA A 444 2.12 15.45 -9.35
C ALA A 444 2.55 14.49 -10.45
N LEU A 445 2.90 14.99 -11.64
CA LEU A 445 3.37 14.16 -12.75
C LEU A 445 4.66 13.41 -12.40
N GLY A 446 5.59 14.04 -11.67
CA GLY A 446 6.77 13.38 -11.13
C GLY A 446 6.41 12.22 -10.19
N ALA A 447 5.54 12.46 -9.23
CA ALA A 447 5.13 11.44 -8.25
C ALA A 447 4.41 10.26 -8.91
N VAL A 448 3.47 10.55 -9.83
CA VAL A 448 2.74 9.52 -10.59
C VAL A 448 3.70 8.73 -11.47
N LEU A 449 4.65 9.37 -12.16
CA LEU A 449 5.65 8.68 -12.98
C LEU A 449 6.50 7.72 -12.14
N ASN A 450 6.95 8.15 -10.96
CA ASN A 450 7.72 7.31 -10.03
C ASN A 450 6.95 6.04 -9.69
N LYS A 451 5.71 6.20 -9.22
CA LYS A 451 4.85 5.09 -8.79
C LYS A 451 4.49 4.16 -9.95
N PHE A 452 4.16 4.73 -11.11
CA PHE A 452 3.89 3.97 -12.33
C PHE A 452 5.09 3.12 -12.76
N CYS A 453 6.31 3.68 -12.70
CA CYS A 453 7.54 2.95 -13.03
C CYS A 453 7.91 1.89 -11.99
N ARG A 454 7.64 2.12 -10.71
CA ARG A 454 7.90 1.17 -9.62
C ARG A 454 6.90 0.01 -9.57
N ALA A 455 5.67 0.21 -10.04
CA ALA A 455 4.64 -0.81 -10.05
C ALA A 455 4.99 -2.00 -10.96
N HIS A 456 5.56 -1.76 -12.15
CA HIS A 456 6.04 -2.82 -13.03
C HIS A 456 7.22 -2.32 -13.88
N PRO A 457 8.33 -3.09 -14.03
CA PRO A 457 9.50 -2.65 -14.81
C PRO A 457 9.18 -2.26 -16.26
N ASP A 458 8.20 -2.92 -16.89
CA ASP A 458 7.79 -2.63 -18.26
C ASP A 458 7.00 -1.32 -18.41
N ASN A 459 6.34 -0.85 -17.35
CA ASN A 459 5.69 0.46 -17.34
C ASN A 459 6.72 1.58 -17.57
N CYS A 460 7.92 1.46 -16.99
CA CYS A 460 8.99 2.43 -17.19
C CYS A 460 9.52 2.46 -18.64
N LYS A 461 9.32 1.37 -19.40
CA LYS A 461 9.69 1.25 -20.82
C LYS A 461 8.62 1.76 -21.77
N SER A 462 7.41 2.08 -21.27
CA SER A 462 6.29 2.55 -22.08
C SER A 462 6.62 3.83 -22.83
N LYS A 463 5.92 4.07 -23.96
CA LYS A 463 6.08 5.29 -24.76
C LYS A 463 5.77 6.53 -23.92
N THR A 464 4.70 6.49 -23.14
CA THR A 464 4.29 7.60 -22.28
C THR A 464 5.38 7.97 -21.27
N ALA A 465 5.94 6.98 -20.57
CA ALA A 465 6.99 7.22 -19.58
C ALA A 465 8.25 7.84 -20.22
N LYS A 466 8.68 7.34 -21.38
CA LYS A 466 9.82 7.89 -22.14
C LYS A 466 9.60 9.35 -22.55
N GLU A 467 8.40 9.69 -23.02
CA GLU A 467 8.06 11.07 -23.39
C GLU A 467 8.10 12.01 -22.18
N VAL A 468 7.60 11.60 -21.01
CA VAL A 468 7.69 12.42 -19.79
C VAL A 468 9.14 12.59 -19.35
N LYS A 469 9.96 11.54 -19.40
CA LYS A 469 11.40 11.65 -19.12
C LYS A 469 12.08 12.65 -20.06
N GLN A 470 11.70 12.68 -21.34
CA GLN A 470 12.22 13.64 -22.30
C GLN A 470 11.81 15.09 -21.99
N ILE A 471 10.56 15.33 -21.56
CA ILE A 471 10.10 16.66 -21.11
C ILE A 471 10.95 17.14 -19.94
N ILE A 472 11.20 16.29 -18.95
CA ILE A 472 12.06 16.64 -17.80
C ILE A 472 13.48 16.96 -18.27
N ARG A 473 14.06 16.14 -19.16
CA ARG A 473 15.42 16.37 -19.69
C ARG A 473 15.54 17.67 -20.48
N GLN A 474 14.54 18.02 -21.28
CA GLN A 474 14.52 19.28 -22.03
C GLN A 474 14.34 20.45 -21.06
N GLY A 475 13.39 20.35 -20.13
CA GLY A 475 13.18 21.36 -19.10
C GLY A 475 14.41 21.68 -18.26
N LEU A 476 15.18 20.65 -17.84
CA LEU A 476 16.44 20.84 -17.13
C LEU A 476 17.56 21.44 -18.00
N LYS A 477 17.45 21.44 -19.33
CA LYS A 477 18.44 22.07 -20.21
C LYS A 477 18.07 23.50 -20.53
N ASP A 478 16.77 23.74 -20.71
CA ASP A 478 16.22 25.02 -21.17
C ASP A 478 15.93 25.98 -20.00
N ALA A 479 16.02 25.53 -18.74
CA ALA A 479 15.75 26.35 -17.56
C ALA A 479 16.87 27.36 -17.26
N GLU A 480 16.58 28.63 -17.52
CA GLU A 480 17.50 29.75 -17.30
C GLU A 480 17.27 30.43 -15.94
N SER A 481 16.01 30.57 -15.52
CA SER A 481 15.64 31.25 -14.28
C SER A 481 15.71 30.36 -13.03
N GLU A 482 15.95 30.96 -11.85
CA GLU A 482 15.94 30.26 -10.55
C GLU A 482 14.63 29.47 -10.33
N ASP A 483 13.49 30.06 -10.69
CA ASP A 483 12.16 29.45 -10.51
C ASP A 483 11.96 28.24 -11.44
N GLU A 484 12.41 28.32 -12.70
CA GLU A 484 12.33 27.20 -13.64
C GLU A 484 13.28 26.05 -13.27
N GLN A 485 14.50 26.38 -12.84
CA GLN A 485 15.47 25.39 -12.36
C GLN A 485 14.89 24.68 -11.12
N THR A 486 14.34 25.45 -10.18
CA THR A 486 13.69 24.92 -8.98
C THR A 486 12.52 24.00 -9.33
N LEU A 487 11.65 24.41 -10.26
CA LEU A 487 10.52 23.60 -10.74
C LEU A 487 10.99 22.23 -11.25
N TYR A 488 11.93 22.20 -12.19
CA TYR A 488 12.36 20.95 -12.81
C TYR A 488 13.17 20.06 -11.85
N ILE A 489 13.95 20.65 -10.93
CA ILE A 489 14.63 19.87 -9.89
C ILE A 489 13.63 19.20 -8.95
N GLN A 490 12.58 19.91 -8.52
CA GLN A 490 11.54 19.31 -7.68
C GLN A 490 10.72 18.25 -8.44
N PHE A 491 10.47 18.46 -9.73
CA PHE A 491 9.88 17.44 -10.61
C PHE A 491 10.76 16.17 -10.60
N VAL A 492 12.07 16.31 -10.82
CA VAL A 492 13.03 15.20 -10.73
C VAL A 492 12.95 14.52 -9.36
N ARG A 493 12.94 15.30 -8.27
CA ARG A 493 12.85 14.78 -6.90
C ARG A 493 11.65 13.84 -6.73
N ASN A 494 10.48 14.25 -7.19
CA ASN A 494 9.27 13.41 -7.10
C ASN A 494 9.32 12.20 -8.05
N SER A 495 9.96 12.34 -9.22
CA SER A 495 10.14 11.23 -10.17
C SER A 495 11.03 10.10 -9.62
N GLY A 496 12.01 10.43 -8.77
CA GLY A 496 12.90 9.45 -8.14
C GLY A 496 13.67 8.55 -9.13
N LEU A 497 13.84 8.98 -10.39
CA LEU A 497 14.47 8.18 -11.44
C LEU A 497 15.99 8.40 -11.50
N PRO A 498 16.83 7.36 -11.33
CA PRO A 498 18.29 7.51 -11.29
C PRO A 498 18.90 8.14 -12.55
N ASP A 499 18.18 8.11 -13.68
CA ASP A 499 18.55 8.71 -14.96
C ASP A 499 18.93 10.20 -14.88
N PHE A 500 18.47 10.91 -13.84
CA PHE A 500 18.68 12.35 -13.66
C PHE A 500 19.80 12.73 -12.69
N ILE A 501 20.45 11.74 -12.04
CA ILE A 501 21.56 12.00 -11.12
C ILE A 501 22.67 12.88 -11.74
N PRO A 502 23.12 12.66 -13.00
CA PRO A 502 24.13 13.52 -13.60
C PRO A 502 23.73 14.99 -13.70
N SER A 503 22.46 15.27 -14.03
CA SER A 503 21.92 16.63 -14.09
C SER A 503 21.86 17.27 -12.71
N LEU A 504 21.42 16.52 -11.69
CA LEU A 504 21.40 17.00 -10.30
C LEU A 504 22.81 17.32 -9.79
N LEU A 505 23.82 16.50 -10.12
CA LEU A 505 25.20 16.79 -9.74
C LEU A 505 25.73 18.08 -10.39
N ASN A 506 25.36 18.35 -11.65
CA ASN A 506 25.72 19.60 -12.32
C ASN A 506 25.14 20.80 -11.58
N TYR A 507 23.82 20.80 -11.32
CA TYR A 507 23.18 21.87 -10.54
C TYR A 507 23.73 22.01 -9.12
N ALA A 508 24.06 20.89 -8.46
CA ALA A 508 24.65 20.90 -7.13
C ALA A 508 26.04 21.56 -7.10
N GLU A 509 26.82 21.53 -8.19
CA GLU A 509 28.20 22.02 -8.21
C GLU A 509 28.35 23.40 -8.86
N THR A 510 27.56 23.71 -9.91
CA THR A 510 27.80 24.84 -10.83
C THR A 510 26.67 25.89 -10.90
N SER A 511 25.58 25.77 -10.13
CA SER A 511 24.52 26.79 -10.16
C SER A 511 25.01 28.16 -9.67
N GLU A 512 24.31 29.23 -10.07
CA GLU A 512 24.54 30.59 -9.56
C GLU A 512 23.68 30.89 -8.31
N HIS A 513 22.67 30.05 -8.03
CA HIS A 513 21.68 30.28 -6.98
C HIS A 513 21.87 29.29 -5.81
N PRO A 514 22.07 29.77 -4.57
CA PRO A 514 22.22 28.91 -3.38
C PRO A 514 21.05 27.95 -3.16
N LEU A 515 19.81 28.39 -3.43
CA LEU A 515 18.61 27.57 -3.31
C LEU A 515 18.64 26.36 -4.28
N VAL A 516 19.10 26.58 -5.51
CA VAL A 516 19.20 25.54 -6.55
C VAL A 516 20.24 24.49 -6.16
N HIS A 517 21.41 24.90 -5.63
CA HIS A 517 22.39 23.96 -5.08
C HIS A 517 21.77 23.08 -3.99
N HIS A 518 21.14 23.70 -3.00
CA HIS A 518 20.54 23.00 -1.87
C HIS A 518 19.44 22.02 -2.33
N LEU A 519 18.56 22.45 -3.25
CA LEU A 519 17.51 21.61 -3.82
C LEU A 519 18.08 20.42 -4.60
N ALA A 520 19.14 20.63 -5.38
CA ALA A 520 19.77 19.54 -6.12
C ALA A 520 20.37 18.48 -5.17
N ILE A 521 21.06 18.91 -4.11
CA ILE A 521 21.66 18.01 -3.11
C ILE A 521 20.57 17.26 -2.33
N THR A 522 19.55 17.97 -1.82
CA THR A 522 18.46 17.32 -1.08
C THR A 522 17.62 16.39 -1.96
N SER A 523 17.54 16.66 -3.26
CA SER A 523 16.89 15.76 -4.23
C SER A 523 17.70 14.48 -4.46
N LEU A 524 19.04 14.53 -4.37
CA LEU A 524 19.87 13.32 -4.38
C LEU A 524 19.61 12.44 -3.15
N GLY A 525 19.16 13.01 -2.03
CA GLY A 525 18.80 12.27 -0.82
C GLY A 525 17.59 11.35 -0.95
N VAL A 526 16.81 11.45 -2.03
CA VAL A 526 15.64 10.57 -2.29
C VAL A 526 16.05 9.21 -2.87
N TYR A 527 17.24 9.11 -3.47
CA TYR A 527 17.69 7.87 -4.11
C TYR A 527 18.24 6.87 -3.10
N ASP A 528 17.97 5.58 -3.35
CA ASP A 528 18.59 4.49 -2.61
C ASP A 528 20.12 4.61 -2.62
N ARG A 529 20.74 4.20 -1.51
CA ARG A 529 22.21 4.21 -1.32
C ARG A 529 22.97 3.49 -2.45
N LYS A 530 22.35 2.52 -3.13
CA LYS A 530 22.92 1.82 -4.31
C LYS A 530 23.19 2.75 -5.50
N HIS A 531 22.48 3.86 -5.61
CA HIS A 531 22.65 4.85 -6.67
C HIS A 531 23.58 6.01 -6.27
N LEU A 532 23.91 6.14 -4.98
CA LEU A 532 24.82 7.15 -4.45
C LEU A 532 26.27 6.65 -4.48
N GLY A 533 26.79 6.48 -5.71
CA GLY A 533 28.13 5.98 -5.96
C GLY A 533 29.26 6.97 -5.64
N GLU A 534 30.49 6.58 -5.95
CA GLU A 534 31.71 7.36 -5.69
C GLU A 534 31.67 8.75 -6.31
N LYS A 535 31.14 8.89 -7.53
CA LYS A 535 31.01 10.19 -8.21
C LYS A 535 30.16 11.18 -7.40
N VAL A 536 29.07 10.71 -6.78
CA VAL A 536 28.21 11.55 -5.94
C VAL A 536 28.98 12.00 -4.71
N ARG A 537 29.64 11.06 -4.01
CA ARG A 537 30.44 11.37 -2.82
C ARG A 537 31.57 12.35 -3.11
N ALA A 538 32.27 12.18 -4.23
CA ALA A 538 33.34 13.09 -4.65
C ALA A 538 32.83 14.53 -4.86
N VAL A 539 31.67 14.71 -5.50
CA VAL A 539 31.04 16.04 -5.67
C VAL A 539 30.63 16.61 -4.31
N MET A 540 29.97 15.83 -3.45
CA MET A 540 29.57 16.29 -2.11
C MET A 540 30.77 16.69 -1.25
N SER A 541 31.87 15.93 -1.33
CA SER A 541 33.14 16.25 -0.69
C SER A 541 33.69 17.59 -1.18
N ARG A 542 33.70 17.83 -2.50
CA ARG A 542 34.17 19.10 -3.07
C ARG A 542 33.32 20.29 -2.64
N ILE A 543 32.00 20.11 -2.56
CA ILE A 543 31.07 21.16 -2.10
C ILE A 543 31.31 21.46 -0.62
N PHE A 544 31.37 20.43 0.22
CA PHE A 544 31.57 20.59 1.66
C PHE A 544 32.90 21.26 2.00
N HIS A 545 33.99 20.81 1.37
CA HIS A 545 35.34 21.35 1.56
C HIS A 545 35.65 22.58 0.69
N GLN A 546 34.72 23.04 -0.14
CA GLN A 546 34.84 24.24 -0.97
C GLN A 546 36.08 24.24 -1.88
N ASN A 547 36.40 23.08 -2.49
CA ASN A 547 37.63 22.95 -3.28
C ASN A 547 37.61 23.74 -4.60
N LEU A 548 36.41 24.05 -5.12
CA LEU A 548 36.23 24.74 -6.41
C LEU A 548 35.61 26.13 -6.21
N ASN A 549 34.48 26.18 -5.52
CA ASN A 549 33.69 27.40 -5.32
C ASN A 549 33.36 27.61 -3.84
N LYS A 550 32.97 28.84 -3.51
CA LYS A 550 32.33 29.15 -2.23
C LYS A 550 30.85 28.76 -2.28
N TYR A 551 30.32 28.30 -1.15
CA TYR A 551 28.97 27.76 -0.99
C TYR A 551 28.40 28.23 0.34
N GLU A 552 27.09 28.46 0.39
CA GLU A 552 26.34 28.79 1.60
C GLU A 552 26.46 27.67 2.65
N SER A 553 26.41 28.01 3.94
CA SER A 553 26.45 27.04 5.04
C SER A 553 25.39 25.93 4.92
N THR A 554 24.17 26.25 4.48
CA THR A 554 23.07 25.28 4.31
C THR A 554 23.28 24.32 3.12
N VAL A 555 24.07 24.74 2.12
CA VAL A 555 24.47 23.88 0.99
C VAL A 555 25.56 22.91 1.46
N ARG A 556 26.51 23.40 2.25
CA ARG A 556 27.60 22.60 2.82
C ARG A 556 27.09 21.59 3.85
N SER A 557 26.13 21.98 4.71
CA SER A 557 25.49 21.07 5.66
C SER A 557 24.73 19.95 4.94
N ALA A 558 24.00 20.28 3.88
CA ALA A 558 23.29 19.30 3.05
C ALA A 558 24.25 18.33 2.36
N ALA A 559 25.37 18.83 1.82
CA ALA A 559 26.39 18.00 1.19
C ALA A 559 27.05 17.05 2.20
N ALA A 560 27.44 17.56 3.38
CA ALA A 560 28.01 16.75 4.45
C ALA A 560 27.02 15.69 4.97
N ASN A 561 25.75 16.06 5.17
CA ASN A 561 24.71 15.13 5.60
C ASN A 561 24.50 14.01 4.57
N LEU A 562 24.41 14.35 3.27
CA LEU A 562 24.30 13.34 2.21
C LEU A 562 25.52 12.42 2.14
N LEU A 563 26.73 12.98 2.32
CA LEU A 563 27.97 12.20 2.36
C LEU A 563 27.98 11.21 3.54
N LEU A 564 27.62 11.68 4.75
CA LEU A 564 27.52 10.84 5.95
C LEU A 564 26.46 9.73 5.83
N MET A 565 25.38 9.97 5.08
CA MET A 565 24.30 9.01 4.86
C MET A 565 24.58 8.01 3.71
N SER A 566 25.52 8.30 2.81
CA SER A 566 25.77 7.55 1.56
C SER A 566 26.91 6.52 1.64
N LYS A 567 27.00 5.78 2.76
CA LYS A 567 28.09 4.83 3.06
C LYS A 567 29.48 5.49 2.90
N PRO A 568 29.82 6.44 3.80
CA PRO A 568 31.07 7.15 3.71
C PRO A 568 32.26 6.22 3.96
N THR A 569 33.37 6.50 3.30
CA THR A 569 34.67 5.87 3.55
C THR A 569 35.31 6.45 4.80
N GLU A 570 36.24 5.71 5.39
CA GLU A 570 37.00 6.16 6.56
C GLU A 570 37.73 7.48 6.29
N ARG A 571 38.35 7.64 5.11
CA ARG A 571 39.05 8.87 4.71
C ARG A 571 38.11 10.07 4.59
N GLU A 572 36.94 9.89 4.01
CA GLU A 572 35.93 10.96 3.91
C GLU A 572 35.48 11.41 5.31
N VAL A 573 35.26 10.47 6.23
CA VAL A 573 34.92 10.79 7.62
C VAL A 573 36.08 11.51 8.32
N GLN A 574 37.31 11.01 8.19
CA GLN A 574 38.51 11.65 8.75
C GLN A 574 38.67 13.11 8.28
N ASN A 575 38.49 13.36 6.98
CA ASN A 575 38.57 14.70 6.40
C ASN A 575 37.48 15.63 6.96
N ILE A 576 36.25 15.13 7.17
CA ILE A 576 35.19 15.91 7.81
C ILE A 576 35.62 16.30 9.22
N PHE A 577 36.07 15.35 10.05
CA PHE A 577 36.48 15.63 11.43
C PHE A 577 37.65 16.61 11.52
N LEU A 578 38.67 16.47 10.66
CA LEU A 578 39.80 17.41 10.60
C LEU A 578 39.35 18.82 10.21
N SER A 579 38.30 18.94 9.41
CA SER A 579 37.80 20.25 8.98
C SER A 579 36.99 20.98 10.05
N LEU A 580 36.38 20.29 11.02
CA LEU A 580 35.44 20.90 11.98
C LEU A 580 36.02 22.10 12.75
N PRO A 581 37.25 22.04 13.33
CA PRO A 581 37.82 23.18 14.05
C PRO A 581 38.17 24.37 13.16
N GLU A 582 38.42 24.12 11.87
CA GLU A 582 38.84 25.11 10.87
C GLU A 582 37.63 25.79 10.18
N LEU A 583 36.41 25.32 10.46
CA LEU A 583 35.20 25.92 9.89
C LEU A 583 34.96 27.30 10.50
N LYS A 584 34.84 28.32 9.64
CA LYS A 584 34.47 29.69 10.05
C LYS A 584 33.11 29.75 10.75
N SER A 585 32.14 28.94 10.30
CA SER A 585 30.82 28.85 10.92
C SER A 585 30.83 27.79 12.02
N ARG A 586 30.61 28.26 13.26
CA ARG A 586 30.49 27.39 14.44
C ARG A 586 29.21 26.56 14.38
N GLU A 587 28.13 27.15 13.88
CA GLU A 587 26.84 26.47 13.73
C GLU A 587 26.91 25.31 12.72
N LEU A 588 27.63 25.47 11.61
CA LEU A 588 27.86 24.38 10.65
C LEU A 588 28.65 23.23 11.28
N ALA A 589 29.73 23.54 12.01
CA ALA A 589 30.55 22.53 12.67
C ALA A 589 29.74 21.75 13.72
N ASN A 590 28.97 22.47 14.53
CA ASN A 590 28.09 21.89 15.55
C ASN A 590 26.97 21.04 14.93
N PHE A 591 26.35 21.50 13.83
CA PHE A 591 25.33 20.72 13.13
C PHE A 591 25.87 19.37 12.63
N ILE A 592 27.03 19.38 11.97
CA ILE A 592 27.66 18.16 11.44
C ILE A 592 28.00 17.21 12.57
N PHE A 593 28.57 17.72 13.66
CA PHE A 593 28.89 16.92 14.83
C PHE A 593 27.63 16.32 15.47
N ALA A 594 26.59 17.13 15.69
CA ALA A 594 25.30 16.66 16.20
C ALA A 594 24.70 15.59 15.28
N ARG A 595 24.84 15.74 13.96
CA ARG A 595 24.37 14.77 12.98
C ARG A 595 25.11 13.44 13.06
N VAL A 596 26.43 13.46 13.27
CA VAL A 596 27.22 12.24 13.49
C VAL A 596 26.74 11.50 14.74
N LEU A 597 26.55 12.22 15.86
CA LEU A 597 26.03 11.63 17.10
C LEU A 597 24.64 11.02 16.90
N ASP A 598 23.76 11.70 16.16
CA ASP A 598 22.43 11.20 15.84
C ASP A 598 22.46 9.92 14.99
N LEU A 599 23.33 9.85 13.98
CA LEU A 599 23.52 8.65 13.17
C LEU A 599 24.05 7.45 13.99
N ILE A 600 24.94 7.71 14.96
CA ILE A 600 25.43 6.68 15.88
C ILE A 600 24.30 6.21 16.81
N LYS A 601 23.54 7.15 17.39
CA LYS A 601 22.42 6.87 18.30
C LYS A 601 21.31 6.05 17.63
N THR A 602 20.97 6.39 16.39
CA THR A 602 19.91 5.72 15.61
C THR A 602 20.33 4.40 14.98
N ASN A 603 21.56 3.95 15.23
CA ASN A 603 22.13 2.73 14.64
C ASN A 603 22.14 2.77 13.10
N HIS A 604 22.41 3.94 12.52
CA HIS A 604 22.51 4.10 11.08
C HIS A 604 23.64 3.22 10.51
N PRO A 605 23.55 2.70 9.26
CA PRO A 605 24.58 1.84 8.69
C PRO A 605 25.98 2.46 8.55
N SER A 606 26.10 3.78 8.69
CA SER A 606 27.40 4.49 8.74
C SER A 606 28.06 4.44 10.12
N LYS A 607 27.36 3.97 11.17
CA LYS A 607 27.80 3.96 12.56
C LYS A 607 29.16 3.30 12.75
N GLU A 608 29.40 2.17 12.10
CA GLU A 608 30.65 1.41 12.26
C GLU A 608 31.87 2.24 11.83
N VAL A 609 31.80 2.89 10.66
CA VAL A 609 32.87 3.77 10.16
C VAL A 609 33.03 4.99 11.05
N LEU A 610 31.93 5.61 11.49
CA LEU A 610 31.95 6.78 12.37
C LEU A 610 32.61 6.47 13.72
N LEU A 611 32.24 5.34 14.35
CA LEU A 611 32.84 4.90 15.61
C LEU A 611 34.31 4.53 15.45
N LYS A 612 34.68 3.92 14.32
CA LYS A 612 36.09 3.59 14.03
C LYS A 612 36.96 4.86 14.02
N VAL A 613 36.52 5.91 13.33
CA VAL A 613 37.25 7.19 13.29
C VAL A 613 37.25 7.88 14.65
N LEU A 614 36.13 7.88 15.37
CA LEU A 614 36.03 8.48 16.70
C LEU A 614 36.90 7.78 17.76
N ASN A 615 37.21 6.49 17.59
CA ASN A 615 38.09 5.76 18.51
C ASN A 615 39.57 6.12 18.34
N ASP A 616 39.96 6.65 17.17
CA ASP A 616 41.31 7.16 16.95
C ASP A 616 41.45 8.56 17.59
N ARG A 617 42.39 8.69 18.54
CA ARG A 617 42.62 9.93 19.30
C ARG A 617 43.00 11.12 18.42
N SER A 618 43.50 10.87 17.22
CA SER A 618 43.83 11.91 16.23
C SER A 618 42.59 12.68 15.78
N TYR A 619 41.42 12.03 15.79
CA TYR A 619 40.14 12.59 15.35
C TYR A 619 39.13 12.72 16.50
N GLY A 620 39.12 11.77 17.44
CA GLY A 620 38.24 11.72 18.60
C GLY A 620 38.83 12.39 19.84
N ASN A 621 39.12 13.68 19.78
CA ASN A 621 39.64 14.45 20.91
C ASN A 621 38.75 15.66 21.25
N TYR A 622 38.91 16.20 22.46
CA TYR A 622 38.06 17.31 22.94
C TYR A 622 38.17 18.57 22.08
N TRP A 623 39.30 18.80 21.38
CA TRP A 623 39.48 19.94 20.50
C TRP A 623 38.54 19.86 19.27
N ILE A 624 38.41 18.68 18.68
CA ILE A 624 37.52 18.45 17.54
C ILE A 624 36.07 18.28 17.98
N LEU A 625 35.82 17.64 19.12
CA LEU A 625 34.47 17.26 19.55
C LEU A 625 33.73 18.36 20.33
N ALA A 626 34.42 19.32 20.95
CA ALA A 626 33.80 20.40 21.72
C ALA A 626 33.34 21.55 20.81
N GLN A 627 32.34 21.28 19.96
CA GLN A 627 31.73 22.30 19.12
C GLN A 627 30.75 23.17 19.92
N ALA A 628 30.82 24.48 19.71
CA ALA A 628 29.89 25.45 20.28
C ALA A 628 28.85 25.84 19.23
N GLY A 629 27.58 25.96 19.62
CA GLY A 629 26.51 26.43 18.74
C GLY A 629 25.11 26.03 19.20
N MET A 630 24.10 26.52 18.51
CA MET A 630 22.67 26.23 18.73
C MET A 630 22.13 25.16 17.77
N ALA A 631 22.80 24.91 16.66
CA ALA A 631 22.41 23.92 15.68
C ALA A 631 22.29 22.53 16.31
N SER A 632 21.34 21.74 15.83
CA SER A 632 21.05 20.44 16.44
C SER A 632 20.51 19.44 15.44
N ALA A 633 20.78 18.17 15.72
CA ALA A 633 20.22 17.03 15.03
C ALA A 633 19.85 15.99 16.09
N TYR A 634 18.58 15.63 16.16
CA TYR A 634 18.09 14.69 17.16
C TYR A 634 16.94 13.85 16.64
N THR A 635 17.09 12.54 16.75
CA THR A 635 16.04 11.56 16.47
C THR A 635 15.65 10.81 17.75
N GLY A 636 14.33 10.72 17.99
CA GLY A 636 13.74 10.00 19.12
C GLY A 636 12.63 9.04 18.67
N HIS A 637 12.21 8.15 19.56
CA HIS A 637 11.08 7.24 19.32
C HIS A 637 9.77 7.87 19.80
N ILE A 638 8.73 7.78 18.97
CA ILE A 638 7.35 8.09 19.37
C ILE A 638 6.76 6.87 20.09
N TYR A 639 6.91 5.71 19.46
CA TYR A 639 6.53 4.42 20.04
C TYR A 639 7.42 3.32 19.47
N LYS A 640 7.48 2.19 20.19
CA LYS A 640 8.17 0.98 19.76
C LYS A 640 7.33 -0.24 20.17
N THR A 641 6.86 -1.01 19.20
CA THR A 641 6.22 -2.32 19.40
C THR A 641 7.13 -3.41 18.82
N ASN A 642 6.70 -4.68 18.93
CA ASN A 642 7.43 -5.79 18.31
C ASN A 642 7.34 -5.76 16.78
N ASP A 643 6.23 -5.24 16.23
CA ASP A 643 5.96 -5.25 14.78
C ASP A 643 6.55 -4.02 14.08
N SER A 644 6.51 -2.86 14.74
CA SER A 644 6.87 -1.58 14.13
C SER A 644 7.29 -0.55 15.17
N PHE A 645 8.00 0.48 14.72
CA PHE A 645 8.31 1.63 15.57
C PHE A 645 8.25 2.92 14.77
N ALA A 646 7.83 4.00 15.41
CA ALA A 646 7.83 5.31 14.80
C ALA A 646 8.87 6.21 15.46
N THR A 647 9.52 7.04 14.65
CA THR A 647 10.52 8.01 15.08
C THR A 647 10.15 9.41 14.64
N TYR A 648 10.56 10.39 15.44
CA TYR A 648 10.57 11.80 15.07
C TYR A 648 12.01 12.29 15.03
N GLY A 649 12.37 13.01 13.98
CA GLY A 649 13.64 13.71 13.82
C GLY A 649 13.41 15.22 13.88
N LEU A 650 14.30 15.94 14.55
CA LEU A 650 14.39 17.39 14.54
C LEU A 650 15.80 17.79 14.13
N PHE A 651 15.91 18.49 13.01
CA PHE A 651 17.15 19.02 12.47
C PHE A 651 17.02 20.53 12.37
N MET A 652 17.97 21.26 12.95
CA MET A 652 17.94 22.72 12.98
C MET A 652 19.30 23.29 12.65
N GLU A 653 19.29 24.25 11.72
CA GLU A 653 20.44 25.00 11.26
C GLU A 653 20.24 26.48 11.62
N TYR A 654 21.28 27.10 12.16
CA TYR A 654 21.30 28.52 12.53
C TYR A 654 22.42 29.25 11.79
N SER A 655 22.28 30.56 11.61
CA SER A 655 23.37 31.45 11.23
C SER A 655 24.26 31.73 12.44
N ASN A 656 25.47 32.22 12.22
CA ASN A 656 26.36 32.61 13.33
C ASN A 656 25.80 33.77 14.16
N ALA A 657 24.84 34.53 13.61
CA ALA A 657 24.05 35.54 14.31
C ALA A 657 22.98 34.95 15.27
N GLY A 658 22.82 33.62 15.29
CA GLY A 658 21.82 32.92 16.09
C GLY A 658 20.41 32.97 15.49
N MET A 659 20.26 33.36 14.21
CA MET A 659 18.98 33.32 13.51
C MET A 659 18.74 31.93 12.93
N MET A 660 17.52 31.42 13.07
CA MET A 660 17.13 30.13 12.49
C MET A 660 17.18 30.21 10.96
N ARG A 661 17.86 29.26 10.30
CA ARG A 661 17.96 29.19 8.83
C ARG A 661 17.10 28.10 8.25
N ARG A 662 17.18 26.91 8.81
CA ARG A 662 16.38 25.77 8.37
C ARG A 662 15.98 24.93 9.56
N THR A 663 14.73 24.48 9.55
CA THR A 663 14.27 23.39 10.40
C THR A 663 13.71 22.29 9.53
N ALA A 664 13.91 21.05 9.95
CA ALA A 664 13.25 19.89 9.39
C ALA A 664 12.79 18.99 10.53
N VAL A 665 11.48 18.76 10.56
CA VAL A 665 10.80 17.81 11.43
C VAL A 665 10.36 16.64 10.58
N ASP A 666 10.92 15.47 10.85
CA ASP A 666 10.69 14.26 10.08
C ASP A 666 9.97 13.22 10.94
N PHE A 667 8.81 12.76 10.49
CA PHE A 667 8.08 11.64 11.07
C PHE A 667 8.26 10.42 10.19
N SER A 668 8.84 9.36 10.74
CA SER A 668 9.11 8.12 10.02
C SER A 668 8.55 6.91 10.74
N LEU A 669 8.12 5.93 9.95
CA LEU A 669 7.60 4.66 10.40
C LEU A 669 8.49 3.54 9.87
N HIS A 670 8.87 2.63 10.76
CA HIS A 670 9.81 1.57 10.48
C HIS A 670 9.16 0.21 10.74
N SER A 671 9.37 -0.69 9.79
CA SER A 671 9.13 -2.13 9.87
C SER A 671 10.51 -2.82 9.95
N PRO A 672 10.63 -4.11 10.35
CA PRO A 672 11.92 -4.80 10.40
C PRO A 672 12.72 -4.77 9.08
N GLU A 673 12.04 -4.71 7.93
CA GLU A 673 12.66 -4.77 6.60
C GLU A 673 12.75 -3.42 5.88
N ASP A 674 11.87 -2.47 6.19
CA ASP A 674 11.70 -1.23 5.41
C ASP A 674 11.30 -0.04 6.29
N SER A 675 11.51 1.17 5.79
CA SER A 675 11.18 2.43 6.47
C SER A 675 10.53 3.42 5.52
N ILE A 676 9.51 4.14 5.99
CA ILE A 676 8.86 5.20 5.22
C ILE A 676 8.85 6.51 6.00
N ALA A 677 9.25 7.59 5.34
CA ALA A 677 9.01 8.95 5.82
C ALA A 677 7.54 9.30 5.59
N LEU A 678 6.76 9.38 6.67
CA LEU A 678 5.34 9.71 6.64
C LEU A 678 5.15 11.18 6.30
N THR A 679 5.76 12.06 7.08
CA THR A 679 5.63 13.52 6.93
C THR A 679 6.97 14.17 7.22
N GLN A 680 7.37 15.10 6.37
CA GLN A 680 8.49 15.99 6.57
C GLN A 680 7.97 17.42 6.47
N LEU A 681 8.22 18.21 7.51
CA LEU A 681 7.85 19.62 7.59
C LEU A 681 9.11 20.42 7.89
N GLY A 682 9.38 21.44 7.09
CA GLY A 682 10.52 22.31 7.35
C GLY A 682 10.19 23.77 7.14
N ILE A 683 10.75 24.62 7.99
CA ILE A 683 10.72 26.07 7.85
C ILE A 683 12.08 26.48 7.28
N VAL A 684 12.06 27.35 6.28
CA VAL A 684 13.24 27.95 5.68
C VAL A 684 13.17 29.45 5.91
N ALA A 685 14.27 30.02 6.39
CA ALA A 685 14.40 31.43 6.67
C ALA A 685 15.77 31.93 6.16
N GLN A 686 15.77 33.07 5.49
CA GLN A 686 16.95 33.70 4.90
C GLN A 686 16.85 35.23 5.06
N GLY A 687 17.99 35.91 5.16
CA GLY A 687 18.08 37.37 5.17
C GLY A 687 17.37 38.03 6.37
N LEU A 688 17.31 37.37 7.53
CA LEU A 688 16.66 37.89 8.74
C LEU A 688 17.64 38.65 9.66
N GLU A 689 18.93 38.62 9.37
CA GLU A 689 20.00 39.26 10.15
C GLU A 689 19.82 40.78 10.23
N GLY A 690 19.29 41.37 9.15
CA GLY A 690 18.94 42.79 9.09
C GLY A 690 17.91 43.21 10.14
N LEU A 691 17.07 42.31 10.65
CA LEU A 691 16.11 42.61 11.72
C LEU A 691 16.77 42.87 13.08
N THR A 692 17.92 42.26 13.31
CA THR A 692 18.64 42.32 14.59
C THR A 692 19.88 43.21 14.52
N GLY A 693 20.18 43.77 13.34
CA GLY A 693 21.40 44.54 13.10
C GLY A 693 22.66 43.66 13.08
N SER A 694 22.52 42.36 12.83
CA SER A 694 23.65 41.43 12.73
C SER A 694 24.22 41.39 11.31
N VAL A 695 25.49 40.99 11.20
CA VAL A 695 26.17 40.82 9.90
C VAL A 695 25.79 39.47 9.31
N ALA A 696 25.49 39.44 8.00
CA ALA A 696 25.19 38.21 7.28
C ALA A 696 26.42 37.28 7.21
N ASP A 697 26.19 35.97 7.13
CA ASP A 697 27.29 35.00 6.99
C ASP A 697 27.88 35.02 5.56
N GLU A 698 29.08 34.41 5.41
CA GLU A 698 29.79 34.39 4.12
C GLU A 698 28.94 33.71 3.03
N GLY A 699 28.65 34.44 1.95
CA GLY A 699 27.79 33.99 0.84
C GLY A 699 26.35 34.48 0.89
N GLU A 700 25.98 35.28 1.90
CA GLU A 700 24.59 35.66 2.16
C GLU A 700 24.33 37.18 2.10
N GLU A 701 25.34 37.98 1.77
CA GLU A 701 25.30 39.45 1.77
C GLU A 701 24.24 40.05 0.83
N LYS A 702 23.76 39.28 -0.16
CA LYS A 702 22.81 39.71 -1.19
C LYS A 702 21.44 39.01 -1.10
N LEU A 703 21.18 38.26 -0.02
CA LEU A 703 19.92 37.53 0.12
C LEU A 703 18.79 38.43 0.63
N ASP A 704 17.64 38.38 -0.06
CA ASP A 704 16.42 39.01 0.41
C ASP A 704 15.86 38.29 1.65
N SER A 705 15.22 39.05 2.54
CA SER A 705 14.49 38.49 3.68
C SER A 705 13.34 37.60 3.21
N MET A 706 13.38 36.32 3.54
CA MET A 706 12.38 35.34 3.10
C MET A 706 12.12 34.31 4.20
N VAL A 707 10.85 34.00 4.42
CA VAL A 707 10.46 32.85 5.24
C VAL A 707 9.41 32.04 4.49
N GLY A 708 9.63 30.74 4.42
CA GLY A 708 8.72 29.79 3.82
C GLY A 708 8.68 28.46 4.56
N MET A 709 7.74 27.63 4.16
CA MET A 709 7.54 26.28 4.63
C MET A 709 7.64 25.32 3.44
N ALA A 710 8.39 24.25 3.61
CA ALA A 710 8.49 23.18 2.63
C ALA A 710 8.03 21.89 3.28
N SER A 711 7.11 21.17 2.64
CA SER A 711 6.58 19.91 3.15
C SER A 711 6.79 18.77 2.16
N ALA A 712 6.83 17.56 2.68
CA ALA A 712 6.73 16.34 1.91
C ALA A 712 5.94 15.31 2.72
N MET A 713 5.21 14.45 2.03
CA MET A 713 4.42 13.39 2.68
C MET A 713 4.56 12.11 1.86
N MET A 714 4.81 10.97 2.51
CA MET A 714 5.00 9.66 1.86
C MET A 714 5.96 9.70 0.66
N GLY A 715 7.05 10.47 0.77
CA GLY A 715 8.04 10.67 -0.29
C GLY A 715 7.65 11.67 -1.41
N VAL A 716 6.42 12.18 -1.43
CA VAL A 716 5.96 13.20 -2.39
C VAL A 716 6.26 14.60 -1.86
N LYS A 717 7.05 15.39 -2.58
CA LYS A 717 7.21 16.84 -2.32
C LYS A 717 5.92 17.56 -2.67
N LEU A 718 5.45 18.39 -1.74
CA LEU A 718 4.38 19.35 -2.01
C LEU A 718 4.99 20.72 -2.35
N ARG A 719 4.20 21.56 -3.04
CA ARG A 719 4.61 22.92 -3.39
C ARG A 719 5.00 23.68 -2.12
N PRO A 720 6.20 24.29 -2.06
CA PRO A 720 6.58 25.14 -0.95
C PRO A 720 5.63 26.34 -0.81
N LEU A 721 5.36 26.74 0.43
CA LEU A 721 4.58 27.91 0.77
C LEU A 721 5.52 29.01 1.24
N THR A 722 5.48 30.17 0.60
CA THR A 722 6.22 31.35 1.05
C THR A 722 5.30 32.22 1.89
N PHE A 723 5.65 32.46 3.15
CA PHE A 723 4.88 33.36 4.02
C PHE A 723 5.12 34.81 3.63
N PHE A 724 6.39 35.18 3.44
CA PHE A 724 6.78 36.45 2.87
C PHE A 724 8.13 36.35 2.14
N ARG A 725 8.34 37.28 1.21
CA ARG A 725 9.62 37.53 0.54
C ARG A 725 9.77 39.04 0.39
N GLY A 726 10.93 39.55 0.77
CA GLY A 726 11.24 40.98 0.82
C GLY A 726 10.78 41.64 2.12
N TYR A 727 11.54 42.67 2.53
CA TYR A 727 11.30 43.40 3.78
C TYR A 727 9.94 44.11 3.80
N SER A 728 9.47 44.65 2.66
CA SER A 728 8.18 45.35 2.56
C SER A 728 6.99 44.44 2.85
N ASN A 729 6.98 43.22 2.30
CA ASN A 729 5.92 42.24 2.51
C ASN A 729 5.89 41.76 3.97
N MET A 730 7.07 41.47 4.53
CA MET A 730 7.21 41.13 5.95
C MET A 730 6.65 42.22 6.86
N MET A 731 7.05 43.48 6.66
CA MET A 731 6.54 44.59 7.47
C MET A 731 5.02 44.75 7.31
N SER A 732 4.49 44.57 6.10
CA SER A 732 3.04 44.59 5.86
C SER A 732 2.29 43.56 6.71
N LEU A 733 2.82 42.33 6.83
CA LEU A 733 2.21 41.27 7.66
C LEU A 733 2.27 41.57 9.16
N ILE A 734 3.38 42.15 9.63
CA ILE A 734 3.55 42.55 11.03
C ILE A 734 2.56 43.68 11.38
N TRP A 735 2.41 44.67 10.49
CA TRP A 735 1.55 45.83 10.72
C TRP A 735 0.06 45.56 10.53
N SER A 736 -0.32 44.56 9.72
CA SER A 736 -1.71 44.13 9.64
C SER A 736 -2.23 43.50 10.95
N GLY A 737 -1.35 43.30 11.95
CA GLY A 737 -1.64 42.57 13.18
C GLY A 737 -1.79 41.09 12.84
N SER A 738 -0.90 40.24 13.34
CA SER A 738 -1.01 38.80 13.09
C SER A 738 -2.26 38.23 13.78
N SER A 739 -3.40 38.32 13.10
CA SER A 739 -4.59 37.49 13.29
C SER A 739 -5.17 37.16 11.91
N GLY A 740 -4.31 36.90 10.93
CA GLY A 740 -4.76 36.22 9.72
C GLY A 740 -5.30 34.85 10.11
N ASP A 741 -6.45 34.47 9.54
CA ASP A 741 -7.03 33.14 9.73
C ASP A 741 -5.92 32.07 9.63
N PRO A 742 -5.92 31.05 10.52
CA PRO A 742 -4.87 30.04 10.55
C PRO A 742 -4.69 29.48 9.15
N THR A 743 -3.47 29.59 8.61
CA THR A 743 -3.13 29.02 7.30
C THR A 743 -3.09 27.50 7.45
N GLY A 744 -4.26 26.88 7.26
CA GLY A 744 -4.46 25.48 7.54
C GLY A 744 -4.40 24.60 6.29
N VAL A 745 -3.71 23.47 6.40
CA VAL A 745 -3.77 22.39 5.40
C VAL A 745 -4.61 21.28 5.97
N GLU A 746 -5.79 21.08 5.39
CA GLU A 746 -6.74 20.06 5.81
C GLU A 746 -6.83 19.00 4.73
N ALA A 747 -6.41 17.76 4.96
CA ALA A 747 -6.32 16.71 3.94
C ALA A 747 -6.90 15.35 4.35
N MET A 748 -7.59 14.68 3.41
CA MET A 748 -7.90 13.25 3.52
C MET A 748 -7.12 12.48 2.46
N LEU A 749 -6.30 11.55 2.92
CA LEU A 749 -5.37 10.82 2.05
C LEU A 749 -5.48 9.32 2.30
N LEU A 750 -5.49 8.55 1.22
CA LEU A 750 -5.38 7.10 1.25
C LEU A 750 -3.90 6.71 1.40
N LEU A 751 -3.56 6.04 2.50
CA LEU A 751 -2.21 5.59 2.85
C LEU A 751 -1.95 4.15 2.39
N THR A 752 -2.84 3.25 2.78
CA THR A 752 -2.77 1.82 2.45
C THR A 752 -3.91 1.49 1.50
N ASP A 753 -3.59 0.77 0.44
CA ASP A 753 -4.56 0.34 -0.55
C ASP A 753 -4.14 -1.00 -1.11
N HIS A 754 -4.87 -2.05 -0.72
CA HIS A 754 -4.66 -3.40 -1.20
C HIS A 754 -5.99 -4.01 -1.59
N PHE A 755 -5.99 -4.67 -2.73
CA PHE A 755 -7.14 -5.32 -3.32
C PHE A 755 -6.70 -6.61 -4.00
N GLN A 756 -7.36 -7.71 -3.66
CA GLN A 756 -7.14 -8.98 -4.33
C GLN A 756 -8.42 -9.82 -4.31
N HIS A 757 -8.61 -10.62 -5.35
CA HIS A 757 -9.59 -11.69 -5.36
C HIS A 757 -8.90 -13.01 -4.98
N ILE A 758 -9.32 -13.60 -3.86
CA ILE A 758 -8.86 -14.92 -3.44
C ILE A 758 -9.76 -15.96 -4.11
N LEU A 759 -9.18 -16.69 -5.07
CA LEU A 759 -9.85 -17.75 -5.81
C LEU A 759 -9.60 -19.11 -5.13
N LEU A 760 -10.57 -19.57 -4.33
CA LEU A 760 -10.41 -20.82 -3.58
C LEU A 760 -10.56 -22.03 -4.50
N ALA A 761 -9.88 -23.12 -4.17
CA ALA A 761 -9.99 -24.42 -4.86
C ALA A 761 -11.41 -25.00 -4.81
N SER A 762 -12.24 -24.57 -3.84
CA SER A 762 -13.68 -24.88 -3.79
C SER A 762 -14.51 -24.17 -4.88
N GLY A 763 -13.89 -23.25 -5.62
CA GLY A 763 -14.53 -22.36 -6.59
C GLY A 763 -15.19 -21.12 -5.99
N LEU A 764 -15.40 -21.09 -4.68
CA LEU A 764 -15.89 -19.90 -4.02
C LEU A 764 -14.84 -18.79 -4.06
N ARG A 765 -15.30 -17.56 -4.24
CA ARG A 765 -14.45 -16.38 -4.43
C ARG A 765 -14.59 -15.46 -3.23
N VAL A 766 -13.46 -14.97 -2.72
CA VAL A 766 -13.44 -14.05 -1.58
C VAL A 766 -12.68 -12.79 -1.98
N LYS A 767 -13.37 -11.67 -1.92
CA LYS A 767 -12.79 -10.35 -2.14
C LYS A 767 -12.12 -9.86 -0.86
N ALA A 768 -10.83 -9.56 -0.95
CA ALA A 768 -10.05 -9.00 0.15
C ALA A 768 -9.68 -7.55 -0.16
N GLU A 769 -10.04 -6.65 0.76
CA GLU A 769 -9.76 -5.23 0.64
C GLU A 769 -9.11 -4.72 1.93
N VAL A 770 -7.98 -4.04 1.83
CA VAL A 770 -7.37 -3.31 2.94
C VAL A 770 -7.25 -1.85 2.54
N LEU A 771 -7.96 -0.98 3.27
CA LEU A 771 -7.88 0.47 3.07
C LEU A 771 -7.41 1.11 4.37
N GLY A 772 -6.33 1.88 4.30
CA GLY A 772 -5.84 2.74 5.35
C GLY A 772 -5.88 4.18 4.91
N ALA A 773 -6.48 5.08 5.69
CA ALA A 773 -6.58 6.49 5.36
C ALA A 773 -6.29 7.36 6.58
N ILE A 774 -5.78 8.56 6.31
CA ILE A 774 -5.53 9.59 7.31
C ILE A 774 -6.32 10.85 6.95
N SER A 775 -6.95 11.46 7.95
CA SER A 775 -7.42 12.84 7.87
C SER A 775 -6.52 13.69 8.77
N THR A 776 -6.00 14.78 8.22
CA THR A 776 -5.09 15.70 8.89
C THR A 776 -5.66 17.11 8.80
N LYS A 777 -5.57 17.87 9.89
CA LYS A 777 -5.91 19.29 9.99
C LYS A 777 -4.76 19.98 10.68
N ILE A 778 -3.92 20.63 9.88
CA ILE A 778 -2.80 21.41 10.36
C ILE A 778 -3.27 22.86 10.47
N THR A 779 -3.07 23.48 11.62
CA THR A 779 -3.31 24.91 11.88
C THR A 779 -2.06 25.51 12.50
N ALA A 780 -1.67 26.70 12.06
CA ALA A 780 -0.51 27.41 12.56
C ALA A 780 -0.91 28.82 13.01
N GLU A 781 -0.52 29.16 14.23
CA GLU A 781 -0.72 30.47 14.85
C GLU A 781 0.65 31.06 15.17
N ILE A 782 0.86 32.31 14.78
CA ILE A 782 2.11 33.05 15.02
C ILE A 782 1.74 34.33 15.74
N ALA A 783 2.30 34.52 16.93
CA ALA A 783 2.22 35.76 17.70
C ALA A 783 3.61 36.38 17.76
N PHE A 784 3.75 37.59 17.19
CA PHE A 784 5.01 38.32 17.15
C PHE A 784 4.87 39.65 17.89
N SER A 785 5.79 39.95 18.82
CA SER A 785 5.82 41.22 19.53
C SER A 785 7.23 41.83 19.51
N LEU A 786 7.37 42.94 18.79
CA LEU A 786 8.59 43.76 18.81
C LEU A 786 8.82 44.42 20.17
N TRP A 787 7.73 44.76 20.87
CA TRP A 787 7.80 45.47 22.15
C TRP A 787 8.28 44.55 23.27
N ASN A 788 7.69 43.35 23.34
CA ASN A 788 8.11 42.32 24.31
C ASN A 788 9.34 41.54 23.85
N ARG A 789 9.80 41.77 22.62
CA ARG A 789 10.95 41.10 21.98
C ARG A 789 10.81 39.58 22.02
N ASN A 790 9.62 39.07 21.74
CA ASN A 790 9.34 37.65 21.72
C ASN A 790 8.51 37.21 20.51
N VAL A 791 8.66 35.93 20.17
CA VAL A 791 7.87 35.24 19.15
C VAL A 791 7.35 33.95 19.73
N GLU A 792 6.05 33.71 19.60
CA GLU A 792 5.43 32.43 19.89
C GLU A 792 4.81 31.87 18.62
N ILE A 793 5.18 30.64 18.30
CA ILE A 793 4.63 29.89 17.16
C ILE A 793 4.00 28.63 17.73
N VAL A 794 2.71 28.44 17.52
CA VAL A 794 1.99 27.23 17.91
C VAL A 794 1.42 26.59 16.65
N THR A 795 1.89 25.39 16.35
CA THR A 795 1.35 24.56 15.28
C THR A 795 0.63 23.37 15.88
N THR A 796 -0.63 23.22 15.55
CA THR A 796 -1.46 22.08 15.95
C THR A 796 -1.78 21.25 14.71
N ASN A 797 -1.47 19.96 14.77
CA ASN A 797 -1.77 18.98 13.73
C ASN A 797 -2.73 17.95 14.31
N GLY A 798 -4.03 18.15 14.11
CA GLY A 798 -5.04 17.14 14.40
C GLY A 798 -5.01 16.05 13.34
N GLY A 799 -4.98 14.79 13.77
CA GLY A 799 -4.92 13.63 12.87
C GLY A 799 -5.86 12.51 13.31
N ALA A 800 -6.60 11.94 12.37
CA ALA A 800 -7.28 10.67 12.55
C ALA A 800 -6.80 9.66 11.51
N LEU A 801 -6.62 8.42 11.94
CA LEU A 801 -6.16 7.29 11.14
C LEU A 801 -7.18 6.17 11.27
N THR A 802 -7.59 5.59 10.14
CA THR A 802 -8.33 4.32 10.11
C THR A 802 -7.60 3.34 9.21
N VAL A 803 -7.50 2.09 9.63
CA VAL A 803 -7.06 0.98 8.80
C VAL A 803 -8.12 -0.09 8.86
N GLN A 804 -8.69 -0.46 7.72
CA GLN A 804 -9.79 -1.41 7.62
C GLN A 804 -9.40 -2.56 6.70
N CYS A 805 -9.24 -3.74 7.28
CA CYS A 805 -9.14 -5.01 6.55
C CYS A 805 -10.54 -5.62 6.44
N ARG A 806 -10.95 -5.99 5.23
CA ARG A 806 -12.29 -6.53 4.94
C ARG A 806 -12.20 -7.73 4.01
N LEU A 807 -12.84 -8.82 4.41
CA LEU A 807 -13.12 -9.98 3.58
C LEU A 807 -14.62 -10.02 3.24
N THR A 808 -14.94 -10.23 1.97
CA THR A 808 -16.32 -10.37 1.48
C THR A 808 -16.43 -11.62 0.63
N LEU A 809 -17.34 -12.53 0.99
CA LEU A 809 -17.67 -13.70 0.17
C LEU A 809 -18.53 -13.26 -1.02
N GLU A 810 -18.09 -13.58 -2.24
CA GLU A 810 -18.83 -13.30 -3.47
C GLU A 810 -19.88 -14.39 -3.70
N SER A 811 -21.13 -14.10 -3.34
CA SER A 811 -22.26 -14.97 -3.63
C SER A 811 -23.56 -14.17 -3.70
N PRO A 812 -24.43 -14.40 -4.71
CA PRO A 812 -25.75 -13.78 -4.80
C PRO A 812 -26.75 -14.36 -3.78
N ILE A 813 -26.39 -15.46 -3.12
CA ILE A 813 -27.24 -16.19 -2.17
C ILE A 813 -26.90 -15.80 -0.74
N VAL A 814 -25.61 -15.73 -0.41
CA VAL A 814 -25.11 -15.50 0.94
C VAL A 814 -24.13 -14.34 0.95
N ARG A 815 -24.40 -13.36 1.81
CA ARG A 815 -23.50 -12.25 2.07
C ARG A 815 -22.80 -12.49 3.40
N ALA A 816 -21.54 -12.91 3.35
CA ALA A 816 -20.67 -13.05 4.53
C ALA A 816 -19.54 -12.02 4.44
N ILE A 817 -19.38 -11.22 5.50
CA ILE A 817 -18.37 -10.16 5.59
C ILE A 817 -17.70 -10.25 6.96
N VAL A 818 -16.37 -10.20 6.96
CA VAL A 818 -15.57 -9.94 8.17
C VAL A 818 -14.79 -8.66 7.95
N ARG A 819 -14.84 -7.77 8.93
CA ARG A 819 -14.08 -6.52 8.93
C ARG A 819 -13.31 -6.42 10.24
N ASN A 820 -12.01 -6.25 10.14
CA ASN A 820 -11.15 -5.87 11.27
C ASN A 820 -10.66 -4.44 11.02
N SER A 821 -10.90 -3.53 11.96
CA SER A 821 -10.44 -2.14 11.85
C SER A 821 -9.61 -1.71 13.04
N PHE A 822 -8.68 -0.82 12.78
CA PHE A 822 -7.93 -0.06 13.76
C PHE A 822 -8.20 1.43 13.51
N ASP A 823 -8.64 2.12 14.55
CA ASP A 823 -9.05 3.51 14.50
C ASP A 823 -8.32 4.27 15.61
N ALA A 824 -7.65 5.37 15.25
CA ALA A 824 -6.92 6.22 16.19
C ALA A 824 -7.12 7.69 15.84
N GLN A 825 -7.27 8.53 16.86
CA GLN A 825 -7.39 9.97 16.70
C GLN A 825 -6.46 10.64 17.71
N THR A 826 -5.62 11.55 17.25
CA THR A 826 -4.65 12.25 18.10
C THR A 826 -4.30 13.62 17.52
N GLY A 827 -3.70 14.48 18.33
CA GLY A 827 -3.19 15.77 17.90
C GLY A 827 -1.72 15.91 18.25
N LEU A 828 -0.89 16.35 17.31
CA LEU A 828 0.47 16.77 17.59
C LEU A 828 0.50 18.29 17.74
N GLN A 829 0.99 18.76 18.88
CA GLN A 829 1.22 20.19 19.11
C GLN A 829 2.73 20.44 19.14
N PHE A 830 3.18 21.33 18.27
CA PHE A 830 4.53 21.86 18.26
C PHE A 830 4.48 23.34 18.62
N SER A 831 5.09 23.72 19.74
CA SER A 831 5.23 25.12 20.12
C SER A 831 6.69 25.55 20.16
N VAL A 832 6.95 26.76 19.68
CA VAL A 832 8.25 27.41 19.71
C VAL A 832 8.05 28.78 20.36
N PHE A 833 8.74 28.99 21.47
CA PHE A 833 8.82 30.30 22.12
C PHE A 833 10.25 30.80 22.02
N THR A 834 10.43 32.00 21.46
CA THR A 834 11.74 32.63 21.33
C THR A 834 11.73 34.03 21.93
N ASP A 835 12.61 34.24 22.90
CA ASP A 835 12.94 35.53 23.49
C ASP A 835 14.23 36.05 22.86
N PHE A 836 14.11 37.14 22.10
CA PHE A 836 15.23 37.80 21.42
C PHE A 836 15.63 39.12 22.09
N SER A 837 15.34 39.28 23.38
CA SER A 837 15.81 40.42 24.19
C SER A 837 17.34 40.46 24.37
N SER A 838 18.01 39.31 24.23
CA SER A 838 19.46 39.15 24.36
C SER A 838 20.02 38.27 23.23
N LEU A 839 21.29 38.47 22.87
CA LEU A 839 22.00 37.65 21.89
C LEU A 839 22.99 36.71 22.62
N PRO A 840 23.00 35.40 22.32
CA PRO A 840 22.09 34.69 21.41
C PRO A 840 20.65 34.59 21.95
N PRO A 841 19.63 34.54 21.08
CA PRO A 841 18.23 34.47 21.50
C PRO A 841 17.96 33.18 22.27
N LYS A 842 17.12 33.26 23.31
CA LYS A 842 16.69 32.08 24.07
C LYS A 842 15.49 31.48 23.36
N SER A 843 15.61 30.25 22.91
CA SER A 843 14.52 29.53 22.24
C SER A 843 14.17 28.24 22.99
N CYS A 844 12.89 28.02 23.22
CA CYS A 844 12.35 26.78 23.79
C CYS A 844 11.32 26.19 22.84
N MET A 845 11.54 24.94 22.47
CA MET A 845 10.61 24.17 21.65
C MET A 845 10.03 23.01 22.44
N ARG A 846 8.75 22.73 22.18
CA ARG A 846 8.02 21.63 22.79
C ARG A 846 7.24 20.90 21.72
N LEU A 847 7.46 19.59 21.62
CA LEU A 847 6.65 18.68 20.82
C LEU A 847 5.87 17.76 21.77
N SER A 848 4.55 17.81 21.73
CA SER A 848 3.70 17.02 22.62
C SER A 848 2.46 16.50 21.92
N TYR A 849 1.92 15.41 22.41
CA TYR A 849 0.59 14.93 22.04
C TYR A 849 -0.24 14.66 23.32
N PRO A 850 -1.57 14.90 23.28
CA PRO A 850 -2.44 14.65 24.41
C PRO A 850 -2.68 13.15 24.58
N SER A 851 -3.23 12.74 25.73
CA SER A 851 -3.71 11.36 25.88
C SER A 851 -4.79 11.08 24.85
N PHE A 852 -4.71 9.93 24.19
CA PHE A 852 -5.70 9.54 23.18
C PHE A 852 -6.06 8.06 23.27
N GLU A 853 -7.24 7.73 22.79
CA GLU A 853 -7.71 6.35 22.70
C GLU A 853 -7.56 5.83 21.27
N PHE A 854 -7.22 4.55 21.16
CA PHE A 854 -7.35 3.81 19.91
C PHE A 854 -8.32 2.64 20.10
N GLU A 855 -9.14 2.42 19.08
CA GLU A 855 -10.16 1.38 19.04
C GLU A 855 -9.78 0.34 17.99
N THR A 856 -9.82 -0.93 18.37
CA THR A 856 -9.81 -2.05 17.45
C THR A 856 -11.21 -2.65 17.40
N SER A 857 -11.75 -2.83 16.20
CA SER A 857 -13.11 -3.35 16.01
C SER A 857 -13.13 -4.53 15.05
N LEU A 858 -13.64 -5.67 15.52
CA LEU A 858 -13.93 -6.84 14.70
C LEU A 858 -15.44 -6.92 14.50
N ARG A 859 -15.88 -6.80 13.25
CA ARG A 859 -17.28 -6.93 12.85
C ARG A 859 -17.45 -8.12 11.93
N LYS A 860 -18.29 -9.06 12.32
CA LYS A 860 -18.71 -10.21 11.50
C LYS A 860 -20.17 -10.03 11.12
N PHE A 861 -20.49 -10.21 9.84
CA PHE A 861 -21.84 -10.05 9.31
C PHE A 861 -22.17 -11.21 8.37
N GLU A 862 -23.37 -11.76 8.52
CA GLU A 862 -23.87 -12.83 7.66
C GLU A 862 -25.36 -12.64 7.38
N ARG A 863 -25.75 -12.72 6.11
CA ARG A 863 -27.15 -12.68 5.70
C ARG A 863 -27.38 -13.56 4.48
N VAL A 864 -28.43 -14.36 4.52
CA VAL A 864 -28.87 -15.19 3.40
C VAL A 864 -30.07 -14.53 2.71
N LYS A 865 -30.07 -14.53 1.38
CA LYS A 865 -31.18 -14.00 0.57
C LYS A 865 -32.47 -14.76 0.86
N GLY A 866 -33.54 -14.04 1.18
CA GLY A 866 -34.83 -14.63 1.58
C GLY A 866 -34.96 -14.97 3.06
N SER A 867 -33.89 -14.87 3.85
CA SER A 867 -33.95 -14.96 5.31
C SER A 867 -34.32 -13.60 5.92
N LYS A 868 -35.22 -13.61 6.92
CA LYS A 868 -35.48 -12.42 7.75
C LYS A 868 -34.38 -12.21 8.80
N LYS A 869 -33.60 -13.25 9.09
CA LYS A 869 -32.55 -13.26 10.12
C LYS A 869 -31.21 -12.82 9.55
N ARG A 870 -30.40 -12.17 10.40
CA ARG A 870 -29.03 -11.76 10.08
C ARG A 870 -28.15 -12.02 11.31
N LEU A 871 -26.92 -12.45 11.08
CA LEU A 871 -25.91 -12.45 12.13
C LEU A 871 -25.15 -11.12 12.07
N LEU A 872 -24.98 -10.50 13.23
CA LEU A 872 -24.10 -9.37 13.42
C LEU A 872 -23.38 -9.54 14.75
N THR A 873 -22.07 -9.77 14.68
CA THR A 873 -21.20 -9.84 15.86
C THR A 873 -20.22 -8.67 15.80
N LEU A 874 -20.06 -7.98 16.92
CA LEU A 874 -19.14 -6.86 17.05
C LEU A 874 -18.32 -7.05 18.33
N ARG A 875 -17.00 -7.12 18.18
CA ARG A 875 -16.05 -7.05 19.29
C ARG A 875 -15.28 -5.74 19.16
N ARG A 876 -15.24 -4.96 20.25
CA ARG A 876 -14.50 -3.71 20.33
C ARG A 876 -13.52 -3.79 21.48
N ARG A 877 -12.27 -3.43 21.25
CA ARG A 877 -11.26 -3.26 22.29
C ARG A 877 -10.71 -1.84 22.20
N ARG A 878 -10.85 -1.11 23.28
CA ARG A 878 -10.31 0.24 23.44
C ARG A 878 -9.06 0.17 24.29
N SER A 879 -8.10 1.01 23.97
CA SER A 879 -6.85 1.13 24.71
C SER A 879 -6.41 2.59 24.68
N GLN A 880 -5.77 3.02 25.75
CA GLN A 880 -5.43 4.42 25.96
C GLN A 880 -3.91 4.59 25.91
N ALA A 881 -3.46 5.57 25.13
CA ALA A 881 -2.11 6.08 25.16
C ALA A 881 -2.07 7.32 26.05
N ARG A 882 -1.10 7.39 26.97
CA ARG A 882 -0.88 8.59 27.80
C ARG A 882 -0.24 9.69 26.95
N GLY A 883 -0.68 10.92 27.15
CA GLY A 883 -0.07 12.09 26.57
C GLY A 883 1.32 12.33 27.15
N ILE A 884 2.27 12.65 26.28
CA ILE A 884 3.67 12.92 26.68
C ILE A 884 4.20 14.13 25.91
N THR A 885 5.19 14.79 26.53
CA THR A 885 6.07 15.72 25.82
C THR A 885 7.31 14.95 25.38
N LEU A 886 7.58 14.95 24.08
CA LEU A 886 8.71 14.24 23.49
C LEU A 886 10.01 15.03 23.75
N PRO A 887 11.07 14.39 24.26
CA PRO A 887 12.32 15.07 24.52
C PRO A 887 12.99 15.50 23.22
N LEU A 888 13.52 16.71 23.17
CA LEU A 888 14.37 17.17 22.06
C LEU A 888 15.85 17.00 22.46
N HIS A 889 16.76 17.69 21.78
CA HIS A 889 18.17 17.71 22.17
C HIS A 889 18.35 18.41 23.53
N GLN A 890 19.41 18.04 24.27
CA GLN A 890 19.64 18.52 25.64
C GLN A 890 19.78 20.04 25.75
N GLY A 891 20.36 20.70 24.74
CA GLY A 891 20.46 22.16 24.67
C GLY A 891 19.08 22.84 24.74
N ASN A 892 18.09 22.34 24.01
CA ASN A 892 16.71 22.83 24.10
C ASN A 892 16.14 22.69 25.52
N SER A 893 16.34 21.56 26.17
CA SER A 893 15.86 21.37 27.56
C SER A 893 16.46 22.41 28.51
N GLN A 894 17.76 22.71 28.37
CA GLN A 894 18.42 23.74 29.18
C GLN A 894 17.87 25.14 28.90
N MET A 895 17.59 25.48 27.64
CA MET A 895 16.99 26.77 27.27
C MET A 895 15.55 26.89 27.77
N CYS A 896 14.75 25.83 27.63
CA CYS A 896 13.41 25.76 28.21
C CYS A 896 13.42 25.95 29.72
N THR A 897 14.35 25.32 30.45
CA THR A 897 14.48 25.56 31.89
C THR A 897 14.77 27.03 32.18
N LYS A 898 15.72 27.65 31.48
CA LYS A 898 16.06 29.07 31.68
C LYS A 898 14.85 29.99 31.45
N ILE A 899 14.06 29.74 30.41
CA ILE A 899 12.87 30.53 30.08
C ILE A 899 11.75 30.33 31.11
N VAL A 900 11.57 29.12 31.63
CA VAL A 900 10.53 28.85 32.64
C VAL A 900 10.92 29.43 34.01
N THR A 901 12.22 29.53 34.31
CA THR A 901 12.71 30.08 35.58
C THR A 901 12.93 31.60 35.58
N SER A 902 12.97 32.23 34.40
CA SER A 902 13.09 33.68 34.22
C SER A 902 11.73 34.34 34.18
#